data_AF-A0A3N5ANW1-F1
#
_entry.id   AF-A0A3N5ANW1-F1
#
_cell.length_a   1.000
_cell.length_b   1.000
_cell.length_c   1.000
_cell.angle_alpha   90.00
_cell.angle_beta   90.00
_cell.angle_gamma   90.00
#
_symmetry.space_group_name_H-M   'P 1'
#
loop_
_entity.id
_entity.type
_entity.pdbx_description
1 polymer ?
#
loop_
_entity_poly.entity_id
_entity_poly.type
_entity_poly.pdbx_seq_one_letter_code
_entity_poly.pdbx_strand_id
1 'polypeptide(L)'
;MNRNPFAFVVQATEETLNNWGLADTVSSHTVASRVADGAAYWERALPDGSHLAVIRLFSPVVQREEVFLGNVLLNDFLSKALMRAVEQGGLGRMALLANDLENYYYLYHGEAALDQMAERFWQEILSSLPNLYFGDEDPARGIHGKLERMFTFEKSDFEPFPVYSVPHFLAKPLEQGVRRQIQRLLSEEDFDKNARKAMAALSFFYGQTSGGLGDAQSFAMFLYRLVDVYRVLPAETVARVFGIKEVTKNEIKDKIDAGQFSREDLRNLLGELLAYFQAEIEQGKDEWLLGFIRKDRKLIEITPEEFLSEALTGVQMGYASPAVPVVVEGEVGCRLCGVRFPRVRDRFITLGVNVFRFHNESAKKSDRKDDPNTCAKCALSAYLQQRVLGSGPAPLGGKLPQLPRLYNLLFHYGHHDEAGAQRLAAVIDYLFDRIGSFQQRAREEKKPFSVEYMREELARWERERQAAEPRSAGEIPSAEEAFAALIADDTVAPGLETLGQMRTDVQAQVLPLGVGDYRLLAFILPQLQPGRDEALDFVQRRFSRSRLAAFTLLALLRKLCGCDGPYYFQSVPTLAPGGFDANTFYVQGKAENADEAIRHFSAIANFARRVVKRQEGHSLLADWILLAERLQEDPLGTFSEVLRDSPLRVGDDLREARYRRLSNEFAKGMGVIDGTEYLKLIEQLKQL
;
A
#
# COMPACT_ATOMS: atom_id res chain seq x y z
N MET A 1 26.68 8.69 25.18
CA MET A 1 26.36 10.11 24.96
C MET A 1 24.85 10.19 24.75
N ASN A 2 24.10 10.82 25.67
CA ASN A 2 22.67 11.06 25.48
C ASN A 2 22.47 12.08 24.37
N ARG A 3 22.21 11.61 23.14
CA ARG A 3 21.69 12.48 22.07
C ARG A 3 20.28 12.90 22.46
N ASN A 4 19.98 14.19 22.38
CA ASN A 4 18.61 14.68 22.53
C ASN A 4 17.75 14.06 21.41
N PRO A 5 16.72 13.25 21.72
CA PRO A 5 15.90 12.56 20.70
C PRO A 5 15.16 13.52 19.76
N PHE A 6 15.03 14.81 20.13
CA PHE A 6 14.39 15.86 19.32
C PHE A 6 15.37 16.86 18.70
N ALA A 7 16.65 16.48 18.52
CA ALA A 7 17.64 17.34 17.88
C ALA A 7 17.21 17.79 16.47
N PHE A 8 16.50 16.93 15.73
CA PHE A 8 15.97 17.28 14.40
C PHE A 8 14.90 18.39 14.46
N VAL A 9 14.09 18.45 15.53
CA VAL A 9 13.09 19.52 15.73
C VAL A 9 13.78 20.84 16.06
N VAL A 10 14.85 20.79 16.85
CA VAL A 10 15.69 21.97 17.14
C VAL A 10 16.23 22.54 15.83
N GLN A 11 16.84 21.69 15.00
CA GLN A 11 17.38 22.10 13.70
C GLN A 11 16.28 22.66 12.77
N ALA A 12 15.16 21.96 12.60
CA ALA A 12 14.05 22.42 11.76
C ALA A 12 13.49 23.78 12.24
N THR A 13 13.46 24.00 13.55
CA THR A 13 13.03 25.29 14.13
C THR A 13 14.03 26.39 13.82
N GLU A 14 15.33 26.14 13.99
CA GLU A 14 16.39 27.12 13.70
C GLU A 14 16.36 27.53 12.23
N GLU A 15 16.31 26.56 11.32
CA GLU A 15 16.22 26.80 9.87
C GLU A 15 14.98 27.62 9.54
N THR A 16 13.81 27.26 10.10
CA THR A 16 12.56 27.99 9.86
C THR A 16 12.62 29.43 10.37
N LEU A 17 13.08 29.63 11.61
CA LEU A 17 13.20 30.97 12.21
C LEU A 17 14.21 31.82 11.44
N ASN A 18 15.34 31.26 11.02
CA ASN A 18 16.31 31.95 10.18
C ASN A 18 15.70 32.38 8.84
N ASN A 19 14.98 31.47 8.18
CA ASN A 19 14.30 31.75 6.90
C ASN A 19 13.23 32.84 7.03
N TRP A 20 12.62 33.00 8.20
CA TRP A 20 11.64 34.05 8.47
C TRP A 20 12.26 35.33 9.04
N GLY A 21 13.57 35.37 9.31
CA GLY A 21 14.24 36.52 9.92
C GLY A 21 13.93 36.70 11.41
N LEU A 22 13.63 35.61 12.12
CA LEU A 22 13.17 35.56 13.51
C LEU A 22 14.11 34.76 14.44
N ALA A 23 15.37 34.59 14.06
CA ALA A 23 16.38 33.77 14.76
C ALA A 23 16.49 34.07 16.27
N ASP A 24 16.43 35.36 16.64
CA ASP A 24 16.61 35.83 18.02
C ASP A 24 15.29 35.93 18.81
N THR A 25 14.17 35.59 18.18
CA THR A 25 12.84 35.80 18.75
C THR A 25 12.51 34.76 19.81
N VAL A 26 12.81 33.48 19.55
CA VAL A 26 12.59 32.37 20.48
C VAL A 26 13.68 31.33 20.34
N SER A 27 14.11 30.74 21.46
CA SER A 27 15.05 29.61 21.41
C SER A 27 14.41 28.40 20.74
N SER A 28 15.12 27.81 19.79
CA SER A 28 14.78 26.55 19.11
C SER A 28 14.54 25.40 20.10
N HIS A 29 15.32 25.35 21.19
CA HIS A 29 15.12 24.39 22.28
C HIS A 29 13.78 24.53 22.99
N THR A 30 13.28 25.76 23.15
CA THR A 30 11.96 25.99 23.76
C THR A 30 10.86 25.40 22.89
N VAL A 31 10.91 25.63 21.57
CA VAL A 31 9.95 25.08 20.61
C VAL A 31 10.03 23.56 20.57
N ALA A 32 11.24 22.99 20.49
CA ALA A 32 11.44 21.55 20.51
C ALA A 32 10.92 20.89 21.79
N SER A 33 11.08 21.54 22.95
CA SER A 33 10.49 21.07 24.21
C SER A 33 8.96 21.02 24.12
N ARG A 34 8.30 22.02 23.51
CA ARG A 34 6.83 22.01 23.33
C ARG A 34 6.37 20.84 22.47
N VAL A 35 7.11 20.54 21.40
CA VAL A 35 6.83 19.37 20.55
C VAL A 35 7.02 18.08 21.33
N ALA A 36 8.14 17.93 22.05
CA ALA A 36 8.44 16.74 22.86
C ALA A 36 7.43 16.50 23.99
N ASP A 37 6.93 17.57 24.62
CA ASP A 37 5.90 17.52 25.67
C ASP A 37 4.49 17.23 25.11
N GLY A 38 4.35 17.16 23.77
CA GLY A 38 3.07 16.91 23.12
C GLY A 38 2.10 18.09 23.16
N ALA A 39 2.60 19.33 23.27
CA ALA A 39 1.77 20.52 23.40
C ALA A 39 0.80 20.65 22.22
N ALA A 40 -0.49 20.80 22.51
CA ALA A 40 -1.48 21.03 21.46
C ALA A 40 -1.31 22.42 20.84
N TYR A 41 -1.11 23.43 21.69
CA TYR A 41 -0.95 24.82 21.28
C TYR A 41 -0.01 25.56 22.23
N TRP A 42 0.85 26.41 21.68
CA TRP A 42 1.67 27.37 22.43
C TRP A 42 1.83 28.62 21.58
N GLU A 43 1.78 29.81 22.18
CA GLU A 43 1.92 31.07 21.46
C GLU A 43 2.85 32.07 22.16
N ARG A 44 3.39 33.00 21.38
CA ARG A 44 4.16 34.15 21.83
C ARG A 44 3.90 35.35 20.94
N ALA A 45 3.37 36.42 21.53
CA ALA A 45 3.19 37.70 20.84
C ALA A 45 4.55 38.33 20.47
N LEU A 46 4.59 38.97 19.30
CA LEU A 46 5.72 39.73 18.79
C LEU A 46 5.45 41.25 18.85
N PRO A 47 6.51 42.09 18.82
CA PRO A 47 6.35 43.55 18.91
C PRO A 47 5.58 44.20 17.75
N ASP A 48 5.51 43.54 16.59
CA ASP A 48 4.82 44.03 15.39
C ASP A 48 3.32 43.74 15.40
N GLY A 49 2.79 43.09 16.45
CA GLY A 49 1.38 42.69 16.56
C GLY A 49 1.09 41.29 16.02
N SER A 50 2.05 40.65 15.35
CA SER A 50 1.97 39.24 14.97
C SER A 50 2.30 38.33 16.16
N HIS A 51 2.17 37.02 15.97
CA HIS A 51 2.59 36.03 16.96
C HIS A 51 3.27 34.84 16.30
N LEU A 52 4.13 34.19 17.09
CA LEU A 52 4.62 32.85 16.81
C LEU A 52 3.75 31.84 17.55
N ALA A 53 3.35 30.75 16.89
CA ALA A 53 2.66 29.66 17.54
C ALA A 53 3.23 28.28 17.17
N VAL A 54 3.24 27.37 18.13
CA VAL A 54 3.32 25.93 17.87
C VAL A 54 1.90 25.39 17.85
N ILE A 55 1.50 24.82 16.72
CA ILE A 55 0.15 24.29 16.51
C ILE A 55 0.27 22.80 16.21
N ARG A 56 -0.45 21.97 16.97
CA ARG A 56 -0.57 20.54 16.69
C ARG A 56 -1.86 20.26 15.91
N LEU A 57 -1.74 19.66 14.74
CA LEU A 57 -2.86 18.98 14.08
C LEU A 57 -2.84 17.51 14.49
N PHE A 58 -3.82 17.11 15.29
CA PHE A 58 -4.05 15.72 15.69
C PHE A 58 -5.18 15.12 14.86
N SER A 59 -4.99 13.92 14.30
CA SER A 59 -6.05 13.13 13.66
C SER A 59 -5.84 11.65 13.96
N PRO A 60 -6.81 10.97 14.61
CA PRO A 60 -6.61 9.60 15.06
C PRO A 60 -6.55 8.62 13.89
N VAL A 61 -5.65 7.64 14.02
CA VAL A 61 -5.46 6.52 13.10
C VAL A 61 -6.16 5.28 13.63
N VAL A 62 -6.85 4.56 12.75
CA VAL A 62 -7.46 3.28 13.11
C VAL A 62 -6.39 2.19 13.12
N GLN A 63 -6.21 1.55 14.27
CA GLN A 63 -5.34 0.40 14.44
C GLN A 63 -6.16 -0.87 14.71
N ARG A 64 -5.88 -1.95 13.97
CA ARG A 64 -6.37 -3.30 14.26
C ARG A 64 -5.17 -4.24 14.36
N GLU A 65 -5.15 -5.35 13.60
CA GLU A 65 -3.94 -6.17 13.44
C GLU A 65 -2.82 -5.41 12.70
N GLU A 66 -3.20 -4.39 11.91
CA GLU A 66 -2.29 -3.55 11.12
C GLU A 66 -2.73 -2.08 11.17
N VAL A 67 -1.82 -1.17 10.82
CA VAL A 67 -2.10 0.25 10.68
C VAL A 67 -2.89 0.48 9.39
N PHE A 68 -4.03 1.16 9.48
CA PHE A 68 -4.87 1.40 8.31
C PHE A 68 -4.29 2.51 7.43
N LEU A 69 -3.64 2.13 6.31
CA LEU A 69 -2.97 3.05 5.38
C LEU A 69 -3.89 4.20 4.93
N GLY A 70 -5.18 3.94 4.75
CA GLY A 70 -6.15 4.96 4.41
C GLY A 70 -6.19 6.17 5.35
N ASN A 71 -6.03 5.96 6.67
CA ASN A 71 -5.96 7.07 7.63
C ASN A 71 -4.65 7.83 7.52
N VAL A 72 -3.54 7.13 7.27
CA VAL A 72 -2.23 7.75 7.07
C VAL A 72 -2.25 8.69 5.87
N LEU A 73 -2.83 8.24 4.75
CA LEU A 73 -3.01 9.05 3.55
C LEU A 73 -3.92 10.25 3.80
N LEU A 74 -5.01 10.05 4.53
CA LEU A 74 -5.91 11.14 4.92
C LEU A 74 -5.19 12.17 5.79
N ASN A 75 -4.38 11.74 6.75
CA ASN A 75 -3.66 12.62 7.67
C ASN A 75 -2.58 13.45 6.95
N ASP A 76 -1.86 12.85 5.99
CA ASP A 76 -0.93 13.60 5.13
C ASP A 76 -1.65 14.65 4.28
N PHE A 77 -2.81 14.31 3.71
CA PHE A 77 -3.66 15.28 3.01
C PHE A 77 -4.13 16.41 3.93
N LEU A 78 -4.64 16.10 5.12
CA LEU A 78 -5.10 17.10 6.09
C LEU A 78 -3.96 18.03 6.52
N SER A 79 -2.78 17.47 6.76
CA SER A 79 -1.59 18.24 7.09
C SER A 79 -1.22 19.26 6.01
N LYS A 80 -1.16 18.81 4.75
CA LYS A 80 -0.84 19.67 3.60
C LYS A 80 -1.97 20.65 3.28
N ALA A 81 -3.22 20.28 3.52
CA ALA A 81 -4.37 21.17 3.37
C ALA A 81 -4.33 22.32 4.39
N LEU A 82 -3.92 22.06 5.65
CA LEU A 82 -3.77 23.11 6.65
C LEU A 82 -2.72 24.16 6.23
N MET A 83 -1.56 23.72 5.78
CA MET A 83 -0.51 24.63 5.30
C MET A 83 -1.02 25.51 4.14
N ARG A 84 -1.68 24.90 3.13
CA ARG A 84 -2.27 25.65 2.02
C ARG A 84 -3.34 26.64 2.48
N ALA A 85 -4.21 26.23 3.41
CA ALA A 85 -5.25 27.09 3.95
C ALA A 85 -4.68 28.35 4.62
N VAL A 86 -3.55 28.22 5.32
CA VAL A 86 -2.87 29.35 5.97
C VAL A 86 -2.15 30.22 4.96
N GLU A 87 -1.32 29.63 4.10
CA GLU A 87 -0.44 30.38 3.19
C GLU A 87 -1.21 31.01 2.02
N GLN A 88 -2.06 30.23 1.34
CA GLN A 88 -2.86 30.73 0.21
C GLN A 88 -4.04 31.59 0.68
N GLY A 89 -4.50 31.38 1.92
CA GLY A 89 -5.49 32.22 2.57
C GLY A 89 -4.94 33.56 3.06
N GLY A 90 -3.62 33.80 2.96
CA GLY A 90 -2.98 35.03 3.40
C GLY A 90 -3.04 35.23 4.92
N LEU A 91 -3.17 34.15 5.70
CA LEU A 91 -3.28 34.21 7.16
C LEU A 91 -1.93 34.33 7.86
N GLY A 92 -0.86 33.88 7.20
CA GLY A 92 0.50 33.91 7.73
C GLY A 92 1.40 32.91 7.00
N ARG A 93 2.48 32.52 7.67
CA ARG A 93 3.42 31.48 7.21
C ARG A 93 3.36 30.29 8.15
N MET A 94 3.50 29.09 7.62
CA MET A 94 3.44 27.86 8.40
C MET A 94 4.49 26.87 7.92
N ALA A 95 5.22 26.27 8.84
CA ALA A 95 6.22 25.24 8.54
C ALA A 95 5.98 24.02 9.44
N LEU A 96 5.96 22.83 8.85
CA LEU A 96 5.94 21.59 9.62
C LEU A 96 7.33 21.37 10.24
N LEU A 97 7.37 21.16 11.55
CA LEU A 97 8.61 20.87 12.27
C LEU A 97 8.84 19.37 12.44
N ALA A 98 7.76 18.63 12.68
CA ALA A 98 7.78 17.20 12.93
C ALA A 98 6.37 16.63 12.76
N ASN A 99 6.26 15.36 12.39
CA ASN A 99 5.00 14.64 12.44
C ASN A 99 5.22 13.17 12.76
N ASP A 100 4.26 12.53 13.44
CA ASP A 100 4.03 11.07 13.37
C ASP A 100 2.81 10.76 12.50
N LEU A 101 2.17 9.61 12.73
CA LEU A 101 0.98 9.22 11.99
C LEU A 101 -0.27 9.98 12.42
N GLU A 102 -0.33 10.46 13.67
CA GLU A 102 -1.51 11.10 14.25
C GLU A 102 -1.28 12.59 14.51
N ASN A 103 -0.06 13.00 14.84
CA ASN A 103 0.30 14.34 15.27
C ASN A 103 1.22 15.01 14.26
N TYR A 104 0.85 16.20 13.82
CA TYR A 104 1.67 17.09 12.99
C TYR A 104 1.89 18.39 13.74
N TYR A 105 3.14 18.77 13.95
CA TYR A 105 3.53 19.97 14.69
C TYR A 105 4.04 21.03 13.74
N TYR A 106 3.39 22.19 13.76
CA TYR A 106 3.75 23.34 12.94
C TYR A 106 4.31 24.46 13.79
N LEU A 107 5.29 25.16 13.25
CA LEU A 107 5.56 26.55 13.61
C LEU A 107 4.72 27.45 12.70
N TYR A 108 4.08 28.44 13.29
CA TYR A 108 3.29 29.44 12.59
C TYR A 108 3.78 30.85 12.93
N HIS A 109 3.74 31.75 11.94
CA HIS A 109 3.98 33.18 12.09
C HIS A 109 2.91 33.99 11.36
N GLY A 110 2.17 34.84 12.07
CA GLY A 110 1.16 35.74 11.48
C GLY A 110 0.26 36.40 12.52
N GLU A 111 -0.83 37.02 12.05
CA GLU A 111 -1.80 37.75 12.90
C GLU A 111 -3.11 36.96 13.11
N ALA A 112 -3.41 35.99 12.24
CA ALA A 112 -4.66 35.26 12.29
C ALA A 112 -4.78 34.40 13.56
N ALA A 113 -5.96 34.43 14.18
CA ALA A 113 -6.30 33.56 15.29
C ALA A 113 -6.60 32.13 14.82
N LEU A 114 -6.50 31.16 15.73
CA LEU A 114 -6.70 29.74 15.43
C LEU A 114 -8.09 29.43 14.83
N ASP A 115 -9.14 30.14 15.25
CA ASP A 115 -10.50 29.96 14.72
C ASP A 115 -10.60 30.39 13.24
N GLN A 116 -9.89 31.45 12.84
CA GLN A 116 -9.84 31.89 11.44
C GLN A 116 -9.09 30.86 10.58
N MET A 117 -8.01 30.27 11.11
CA MET A 117 -7.32 29.16 10.45
C MET A 117 -8.23 27.94 10.31
N ALA A 118 -9.03 27.62 11.33
CA ALA A 118 -9.93 26.48 11.32
C ALA A 118 -11.00 26.60 10.23
N GLU A 119 -11.58 27.80 10.08
CA GLU A 119 -12.56 28.09 9.04
C GLU A 119 -11.95 27.98 7.63
N ARG A 120 -10.75 28.54 7.40
CA ARG A 120 -10.06 28.39 6.11
C ARG A 120 -9.67 26.96 5.82
N PHE A 121 -9.21 26.23 6.83
CA PHE A 121 -8.88 24.81 6.72
C PHE A 121 -10.10 23.99 6.29
N TRP A 122 -11.26 24.25 6.89
CA TRP A 122 -12.52 23.64 6.50
C TRP A 122 -12.86 23.87 5.03
N GLN A 123 -12.77 25.13 4.57
CA GLN A 123 -13.05 25.51 3.18
C GLN A 123 -12.08 24.85 2.19
N GLU A 124 -10.79 24.78 2.54
CA GLU A 124 -9.74 24.16 1.70
C GLU A 124 -9.95 22.65 1.55
N ILE A 125 -10.37 21.95 2.60
CA ILE A 125 -10.67 20.53 2.49
C ILE A 125 -11.89 20.33 1.60
N LEU A 126 -12.97 21.08 1.84
CA LEU A 126 -14.22 20.96 1.09
C LEU A 126 -14.00 21.16 -0.41
N SER A 127 -13.26 22.20 -0.79
CA SER A 127 -12.93 22.50 -2.19
C SER A 127 -12.00 21.46 -2.82
N SER A 128 -11.16 20.80 -2.00
CA SER A 128 -10.22 19.79 -2.45
C SER A 128 -10.81 18.37 -2.59
N LEU A 129 -12.01 18.09 -2.04
CA LEU A 129 -12.62 16.75 -2.08
C LEU A 129 -12.68 16.14 -3.49
N PRO A 130 -13.12 16.84 -4.56
CA PRO A 130 -13.13 16.25 -5.91
C PRO A 130 -11.74 15.80 -6.36
N ASN A 131 -10.70 16.57 -6.08
CA ASN A 131 -9.32 16.22 -6.43
C ASN A 131 -8.77 15.09 -5.56
N LEU A 132 -9.13 15.06 -4.28
CA LEU A 132 -8.75 13.97 -3.37
C LEU A 132 -9.33 12.62 -3.83
N TYR A 133 -10.55 12.60 -4.36
CA TYR A 133 -11.18 11.38 -4.88
C TYR A 133 -10.75 11.02 -6.32
N PHE A 134 -10.67 12.00 -7.24
CA PHE A 134 -10.59 11.74 -8.69
C PHE A 134 -9.50 12.51 -9.42
N GLY A 135 -8.70 13.31 -8.70
CA GLY A 135 -7.56 14.02 -9.27
C GLY A 135 -6.45 13.09 -9.75
N ASP A 136 -5.46 13.65 -10.41
CA ASP A 136 -4.19 12.97 -10.62
C ASP A 136 -3.38 12.92 -9.30
N GLU A 137 -2.29 12.17 -9.30
CA GLU A 137 -1.39 12.09 -8.15
C GLU A 137 -0.65 13.41 -7.97
N ASP A 138 -0.69 13.95 -6.76
CA ASP A 138 -0.05 15.20 -6.36
C ASP A 138 0.45 15.06 -4.90
N PRO A 139 1.66 14.52 -4.71
CA PRO A 139 2.23 14.30 -3.38
C PRO A 139 2.39 15.61 -2.60
N ALA A 140 2.62 16.75 -3.27
CA ALA A 140 2.73 18.06 -2.61
C ALA A 140 1.41 18.50 -1.98
N ARG A 141 0.28 18.05 -2.52
CA ARG A 141 -1.05 18.25 -1.93
C ARG A 141 -1.51 17.14 -0.98
N GLY A 142 -0.74 16.06 -0.87
CA GLY A 142 -1.10 14.85 -0.11
C GLY A 142 -2.11 13.97 -0.85
N ILE A 143 -2.18 14.10 -2.18
CA ILE A 143 -3.09 13.35 -3.04
C ILE A 143 -2.28 12.19 -3.64
N HIS A 144 -2.49 10.99 -3.12
CA HIS A 144 -1.71 9.80 -3.50
C HIS A 144 -2.52 8.82 -4.37
N GLY A 145 -1.83 8.12 -5.28
CA GLY A 145 -2.43 7.10 -6.12
C GLY A 145 -3.24 7.65 -7.30
N LYS A 146 -3.65 6.75 -8.19
CA LYS A 146 -4.32 7.10 -9.45
C LYS A 146 -5.64 6.36 -9.60
N LEU A 147 -6.63 7.04 -10.15
CA LEU A 147 -7.97 6.48 -10.39
C LEU A 147 -7.90 5.20 -11.25
N GLU A 148 -7.01 5.18 -12.24
CA GLU A 148 -6.78 4.05 -13.16
C GLU A 148 -6.48 2.70 -12.45
N ARG A 149 -5.85 2.74 -11.26
CA ARG A 149 -5.52 1.54 -10.48
C ARG A 149 -6.76 0.81 -9.95
N MET A 150 -7.92 1.46 -9.98
CA MET A 150 -9.22 0.89 -9.60
C MET A 150 -10.02 0.39 -10.82
N PHE A 151 -9.51 0.55 -12.05
CA PHE A 151 -10.12 0.11 -13.30
C PHE A 151 -9.48 -1.18 -13.84
N THR A 152 -9.14 -2.13 -12.95
CA THR A 152 -8.50 -3.41 -13.31
C THR A 152 -9.51 -4.50 -13.69
N PHE A 153 -10.80 -4.20 -13.70
CA PHE A 153 -11.87 -5.16 -13.84
C PHE A 153 -12.33 -5.39 -15.29
N GLU A 154 -12.59 -6.64 -15.64
CA GLU A 154 -13.04 -7.06 -16.99
C GLU A 154 -14.50 -7.52 -17.04
N LYS A 155 -15.18 -7.50 -15.89
CA LYS A 155 -16.60 -7.86 -15.76
C LYS A 155 -17.31 -6.83 -14.88
N SER A 156 -18.58 -6.61 -15.15
CA SER A 156 -19.45 -5.65 -14.46
C SER A 156 -20.44 -6.29 -13.49
N ASP A 157 -20.53 -7.63 -13.46
CA ASP A 157 -21.51 -8.42 -12.70
C ASP A 157 -21.31 -8.36 -11.18
N PHE A 158 -20.06 -8.20 -10.74
CA PHE A 158 -19.70 -7.97 -9.34
C PHE A 158 -19.21 -6.55 -9.21
N GLU A 159 -19.85 -5.77 -8.34
CA GLU A 159 -19.48 -4.38 -8.01
C GLU A 159 -17.95 -4.29 -7.96
N PRO A 160 -17.30 -3.69 -8.99
CA PRO A 160 -15.86 -3.80 -9.13
C PRO A 160 -15.13 -2.53 -8.69
N PHE A 161 -15.89 -1.44 -8.53
CA PHE A 161 -15.42 -0.12 -8.11
C PHE A 161 -16.10 0.27 -6.79
N PRO A 162 -15.37 0.89 -5.83
CA PRO A 162 -15.88 1.20 -4.48
C PRO A 162 -16.79 2.44 -4.45
N VAL A 163 -17.87 2.45 -5.25
CA VAL A 163 -18.83 3.58 -5.33
C VAL A 163 -19.50 3.91 -3.99
N TYR A 164 -19.60 2.93 -3.09
CA TYR A 164 -20.15 3.09 -1.74
C TYR A 164 -19.32 3.98 -0.82
N SER A 165 -18.07 4.23 -1.17
CA SER A 165 -17.22 5.19 -0.45
C SER A 165 -17.34 6.62 -0.97
N VAL A 166 -18.11 6.85 -2.05
CA VAL A 166 -18.19 8.16 -2.71
C VAL A 166 -19.48 8.88 -2.31
N PRO A 167 -19.41 10.13 -1.82
CA PRO A 167 -20.59 10.96 -1.56
C PRO A 167 -21.42 11.27 -2.80
N HIS A 168 -22.75 11.33 -2.66
CA HIS A 168 -23.67 11.62 -3.76
C HIS A 168 -23.38 12.96 -4.44
N PHE A 169 -23.02 14.00 -3.66
CA PHE A 169 -22.68 15.32 -4.22
C PHE A 169 -21.43 15.29 -5.12
N LEU A 170 -20.63 14.22 -5.07
CA LEU A 170 -19.48 13.98 -5.95
C LEU A 170 -19.81 13.12 -7.18
N ALA A 171 -21.09 12.82 -7.45
CA ALA A 171 -21.51 12.02 -8.61
C ALA A 171 -21.02 12.57 -9.96
N LYS A 172 -21.15 13.89 -10.19
CA LYS A 172 -20.67 14.52 -11.43
C LYS A 172 -19.13 14.46 -11.55
N PRO A 173 -18.35 14.85 -10.52
CA PRO A 173 -16.90 14.63 -10.52
C PRO A 173 -16.48 13.17 -10.75
N LEU A 174 -17.19 12.21 -10.16
CA LEU A 174 -16.95 10.77 -10.38
C LEU A 174 -17.15 10.41 -11.86
N GLU A 175 -18.27 10.81 -12.47
CA GLU A 175 -18.54 10.58 -13.89
C GLU A 175 -17.43 11.18 -14.77
N GLN A 176 -16.98 12.41 -14.50
CA GLN A 176 -15.90 13.04 -15.24
C GLN A 176 -14.59 12.27 -15.11
N GLY A 177 -14.29 11.75 -13.91
CA GLY A 177 -13.17 10.86 -13.67
C GLY A 177 -13.28 9.56 -14.48
N VAL A 178 -14.42 8.89 -14.41
CA VAL A 178 -14.75 7.65 -15.14
C VAL A 178 -14.59 7.86 -16.65
N ARG A 179 -15.20 8.91 -17.20
CA ARG A 179 -15.15 9.23 -18.63
C ARG A 179 -13.72 9.43 -19.11
N ARG A 180 -12.90 10.19 -18.37
CA ARG A 180 -11.46 10.34 -18.69
C ARG A 180 -10.72 9.00 -18.68
N GLN A 181 -11.03 8.11 -17.73
CA GLN A 181 -10.42 6.78 -17.70
C GLN A 181 -10.87 5.91 -18.89
N ILE A 182 -12.15 5.90 -19.22
CA ILE A 182 -12.65 5.16 -20.39
C ILE A 182 -12.00 5.72 -21.67
N GLN A 183 -11.90 7.04 -21.82
CA GLN A 183 -11.20 7.66 -22.97
C GLN A 183 -9.75 7.19 -23.10
N ARG A 184 -9.00 7.09 -21.98
CA ARG A 184 -7.65 6.51 -21.98
C ARG A 184 -7.66 5.06 -22.44
N LEU A 185 -8.57 4.24 -21.92
CA LEU A 185 -8.70 2.83 -22.33
C LEU A 185 -9.12 2.65 -23.81
N LEU A 186 -9.67 3.70 -24.45
CA LEU A 186 -10.04 3.73 -25.86
C LEU A 186 -8.93 4.32 -26.77
N SER A 187 -7.78 4.71 -26.22
CA SER A 187 -6.62 5.13 -27.02
C SER A 187 -6.13 3.98 -27.90
N GLU A 188 -5.53 4.27 -29.06
CA GLU A 188 -5.00 3.21 -29.95
C GLU A 188 -3.95 2.35 -29.25
N GLU A 189 -3.12 2.98 -28.43
CA GLU A 189 -2.05 2.32 -27.70
C GLU A 189 -2.58 1.33 -26.64
N ASP A 190 -3.68 1.69 -25.96
CA ASP A 190 -4.18 0.92 -24.82
C ASP A 190 -5.30 -0.06 -25.17
N PHE A 191 -6.11 0.24 -26.19
CA PHE A 191 -7.36 -0.48 -26.44
C PHE A 191 -7.13 -1.98 -26.69
N ASP A 192 -6.05 -2.31 -27.40
CA ASP A 192 -5.72 -3.68 -27.77
C ASP A 192 -5.53 -4.63 -26.58
N LYS A 193 -5.07 -4.09 -25.45
CA LYS A 193 -4.86 -4.82 -24.20
C LYS A 193 -6.02 -4.65 -23.22
N ASN A 194 -6.86 -3.64 -23.41
CA ASN A 194 -7.82 -3.19 -22.41
C ASN A 194 -9.29 -3.16 -22.89
N ALA A 195 -9.61 -3.66 -24.08
CA ALA A 195 -10.97 -3.65 -24.63
C ALA A 195 -12.02 -4.20 -23.64
N ARG A 196 -11.71 -5.29 -22.92
CA ARG A 196 -12.61 -5.86 -21.91
C ARG A 196 -12.85 -4.94 -20.71
N LYS A 197 -11.83 -4.19 -20.28
CA LYS A 197 -11.96 -3.21 -19.20
C LYS A 197 -12.81 -2.03 -19.65
N ALA A 198 -12.62 -1.54 -20.87
CA ALA A 198 -13.43 -0.46 -21.44
C ALA A 198 -14.92 -0.86 -21.52
N MET A 199 -15.20 -2.06 -22.04
CA MET A 199 -16.55 -2.64 -22.09
C MET A 199 -17.17 -2.77 -20.69
N ALA A 200 -16.43 -3.35 -19.73
CA ALA A 200 -16.90 -3.52 -18.36
C ALA A 200 -17.19 -2.17 -17.68
N ALA A 201 -16.28 -1.20 -17.80
CA ALA A 201 -16.43 0.14 -17.23
C ALA A 201 -17.65 0.87 -17.79
N LEU A 202 -17.84 0.87 -19.12
CA LEU A 202 -19.03 1.47 -19.74
C LEU A 202 -20.32 0.85 -19.21
N SER A 203 -20.43 -0.48 -19.20
CA SER A 203 -21.64 -1.15 -18.70
C SER A 203 -21.90 -0.90 -17.20
N PHE A 204 -20.84 -0.81 -16.39
CA PHE A 204 -20.96 -0.58 -14.96
C PHE A 204 -21.35 0.86 -14.62
N PHE A 205 -20.80 1.86 -15.30
CA PHE A 205 -21.05 3.26 -14.95
C PHE A 205 -22.24 3.88 -15.67
N TYR A 206 -22.59 3.43 -16.88
CA TYR A 206 -23.70 4.00 -17.67
C TYR A 206 -24.90 3.07 -17.84
N GLY A 207 -24.86 1.85 -17.29
CA GLY A 207 -26.04 0.99 -17.19
C GLY A 207 -27.14 1.64 -16.33
N GLN A 208 -28.41 1.51 -16.72
CA GLN A 208 -29.54 2.06 -15.97
C GLN A 208 -30.19 1.05 -15.00
N THR A 209 -29.88 -0.24 -15.15
CA THR A 209 -30.45 -1.34 -14.36
C THR A 209 -29.39 -2.32 -13.84
N SER A 210 -29.63 -2.86 -12.64
CA SER A 210 -28.78 -3.87 -11.99
C SER A 210 -29.54 -5.20 -11.80
N GLY A 211 -28.85 -6.26 -11.36
CA GLY A 211 -29.44 -7.59 -11.10
C GLY A 211 -29.35 -8.57 -12.27
N GLY A 212 -29.91 -9.78 -12.10
CA GLY A 212 -29.70 -10.93 -12.99
C GLY A 212 -30.14 -10.78 -14.45
N LEU A 213 -30.88 -9.71 -14.78
CA LEU A 213 -31.30 -9.33 -16.14
C LEU A 213 -31.01 -7.86 -16.46
N GLY A 214 -30.26 -7.15 -15.60
CA GLY A 214 -29.96 -5.72 -15.75
C GLY A 214 -28.71 -5.45 -16.59
N ASP A 215 -28.55 -4.21 -17.02
CA ASP A 215 -27.42 -3.71 -17.84
C ASP A 215 -26.06 -4.08 -17.23
N ALA A 216 -25.93 -3.91 -15.91
CA ALA A 216 -24.69 -4.16 -15.19
C ALA A 216 -24.30 -5.65 -15.11
N GLN A 217 -25.15 -6.58 -15.55
CA GLN A 217 -24.83 -8.01 -15.53
C GLN A 217 -23.67 -8.35 -16.47
N SER A 218 -23.62 -7.70 -17.64
CA SER A 218 -22.58 -7.95 -18.63
C SER A 218 -22.66 -6.91 -19.73
N PHE A 219 -21.53 -6.61 -20.35
CA PHE A 219 -21.51 -5.72 -21.50
C PHE A 219 -22.41 -6.19 -22.66
N ALA A 220 -22.52 -7.50 -22.87
CA ALA A 220 -23.44 -8.06 -23.87
C ALA A 220 -24.92 -7.72 -23.59
N MET A 221 -25.34 -7.79 -22.33
CA MET A 221 -26.70 -7.37 -21.93
C MET A 221 -26.89 -5.87 -22.10
N PHE A 222 -25.90 -5.07 -21.71
CA PHE A 222 -25.92 -3.63 -21.87
C PHE A 222 -26.12 -3.22 -23.33
N LEU A 223 -25.32 -3.75 -24.26
CA LEU A 223 -25.48 -3.48 -25.69
C LEU A 223 -26.85 -3.90 -26.24
N TYR A 224 -27.31 -5.11 -25.90
CA TYR A 224 -28.64 -5.57 -26.31
C TYR A 224 -29.74 -4.60 -25.86
N ARG A 225 -29.67 -4.11 -24.62
CA ARG A 225 -30.66 -3.17 -24.08
C ARG A 225 -30.53 -1.77 -24.70
N LEU A 226 -29.32 -1.31 -25.05
CA LEU A 226 -29.14 -0.05 -25.79
C LEU A 226 -29.82 -0.08 -27.17
N VAL A 227 -29.86 -1.26 -27.81
CA VAL A 227 -30.55 -1.47 -29.09
C VAL A 227 -32.06 -1.64 -28.92
N ASP A 228 -32.48 -2.61 -28.11
CA ASP A 228 -33.87 -3.07 -28.07
C ASP A 228 -34.76 -2.26 -27.11
N VAL A 229 -34.21 -1.89 -25.95
CA VAL A 229 -34.96 -1.24 -24.86
C VAL A 229 -34.84 0.28 -24.93
N TYR A 230 -33.62 0.81 -24.91
CA TYR A 230 -33.35 2.24 -24.89
C TYR A 230 -33.38 2.86 -26.29
N ARG A 231 -33.17 2.05 -27.34
CA ARG A 231 -33.17 2.48 -28.75
C ARG A 231 -32.23 3.66 -29.02
N VAL A 232 -31.09 3.66 -28.34
CA VAL A 232 -30.03 4.69 -28.49
C VAL A 232 -28.91 4.23 -29.43
N LEU A 233 -28.90 2.94 -29.79
CA LEU A 233 -27.90 2.35 -30.66
C LEU A 233 -28.56 1.55 -31.81
N PRO A 234 -28.18 1.77 -33.09
CA PRO A 234 -28.68 0.97 -34.19
C PRO A 234 -28.21 -0.49 -34.13
N ALA A 235 -29.09 -1.43 -34.49
CA ALA A 235 -28.78 -2.86 -34.49
C ALA A 235 -27.69 -3.21 -35.50
N GLU A 236 -27.66 -2.53 -36.64
CA GLU A 236 -26.70 -2.73 -37.73
C GLU A 236 -25.27 -2.43 -37.29
N THR A 237 -25.09 -1.41 -36.43
CA THR A 237 -23.78 -1.05 -35.88
C THR A 237 -23.22 -2.18 -35.02
N VAL A 238 -24.04 -2.75 -34.13
CA VAL A 238 -23.65 -3.89 -33.28
C VAL A 238 -23.41 -5.13 -34.11
N ALA A 239 -24.29 -5.41 -35.09
CA ALA A 239 -24.16 -6.54 -36.01
C ALA A 239 -22.82 -6.51 -36.77
N ARG A 240 -22.41 -5.34 -37.26
CA ARG A 240 -21.12 -5.13 -37.93
C ARG A 240 -19.93 -5.41 -37.02
N VAL A 241 -19.93 -4.88 -35.79
CA VAL A 241 -18.82 -5.05 -34.82
C VAL A 241 -18.55 -6.52 -34.52
N PHE A 242 -19.62 -7.31 -34.30
CA PHE A 242 -19.50 -8.71 -33.86
C PHE A 242 -19.63 -9.73 -35.02
N GLY A 243 -19.93 -9.27 -36.24
CA GLY A 243 -20.17 -10.14 -37.40
C GLY A 243 -21.36 -11.08 -37.19
N ILE A 244 -22.43 -10.58 -36.58
CA ILE A 244 -23.65 -11.34 -36.23
C ILE A 244 -24.84 -10.91 -37.08
N LYS A 245 -25.85 -11.78 -37.19
CA LYS A 245 -27.06 -11.48 -37.98
C LYS A 245 -28.17 -10.87 -37.13
N GLU A 246 -28.29 -11.29 -35.88
CA GLU A 246 -29.33 -10.84 -34.97
C GLU A 246 -28.70 -10.35 -33.67
N VAL A 247 -29.09 -9.16 -33.21
CA VAL A 247 -28.52 -8.59 -31.99
C VAL A 247 -29.20 -9.23 -30.78
N THR A 248 -28.60 -10.29 -30.24
CA THR A 248 -29.04 -10.92 -28.99
C THR A 248 -27.92 -10.93 -27.96
N LYS A 249 -28.28 -10.98 -26.68
CA LYS A 249 -27.31 -11.10 -25.57
C LYS A 249 -26.34 -12.27 -25.79
N ASN A 250 -26.86 -13.44 -26.17
CA ASN A 250 -26.05 -14.66 -26.27
C ASN A 250 -25.07 -14.57 -27.44
N GLU A 251 -25.52 -14.10 -28.62
CA GLU A 251 -24.62 -13.94 -29.78
C GLU A 251 -23.48 -12.96 -29.50
N ILE A 252 -23.78 -11.81 -28.87
CA ILE A 252 -22.75 -10.84 -28.48
C ILE A 252 -21.79 -11.45 -27.46
N LYS A 253 -22.32 -12.15 -26.44
CA LYS A 253 -21.52 -12.77 -25.39
C LYS A 253 -20.56 -13.81 -25.94
N ASP A 254 -21.02 -14.70 -26.81
CA ASP A 254 -20.21 -15.77 -27.40
C ASP A 254 -19.05 -15.17 -28.21
N LYS A 255 -19.30 -14.07 -28.94
CA LYS A 255 -18.27 -13.34 -29.68
C LYS A 255 -17.24 -12.67 -28.78
N ILE A 256 -17.66 -12.04 -27.67
CA ILE A 256 -16.75 -11.43 -26.69
C ILE A 256 -15.89 -12.49 -25.99
N ASP A 257 -16.50 -13.60 -25.59
CA ASP A 257 -15.81 -14.70 -24.89
C ASP A 257 -14.79 -15.37 -25.82
N ALA A 258 -15.12 -15.53 -27.11
CA ALA A 258 -14.23 -16.04 -28.15
C ALA A 258 -13.22 -15.00 -28.70
N GLY A 259 -13.31 -13.73 -28.31
CA GLY A 259 -12.45 -12.65 -28.83
C GLY A 259 -12.67 -12.35 -30.32
N GLN A 260 -13.86 -12.64 -30.85
CA GLN A 260 -14.20 -12.52 -32.27
C GLN A 260 -15.02 -11.25 -32.53
N PHE A 261 -14.36 -10.11 -32.70
CA PHE A 261 -15.00 -8.84 -33.05
C PHE A 261 -14.00 -7.93 -33.77
N SER A 262 -14.51 -6.98 -34.56
CA SER A 262 -13.70 -5.92 -35.16
C SER A 262 -13.25 -4.95 -34.06
N ARG A 263 -11.93 -4.87 -33.82
CA ARG A 263 -11.37 -4.01 -32.76
C ARG A 263 -11.59 -2.54 -33.07
N GLU A 264 -11.36 -2.14 -34.31
CA GLU A 264 -11.55 -0.77 -34.77
C GLU A 264 -13.02 -0.35 -34.65
N ASP A 265 -13.95 -1.16 -35.16
CA ASP A 265 -15.37 -0.85 -35.08
C ASP A 265 -15.87 -0.85 -33.63
N LEU A 266 -15.39 -1.76 -32.78
CA LEU A 266 -15.73 -1.77 -31.36
C LEU A 266 -15.24 -0.49 -30.69
N ARG A 267 -13.98 -0.09 -30.91
CA ARG A 267 -13.43 1.13 -30.32
C ARG A 267 -14.23 2.37 -30.73
N ASN A 268 -14.57 2.48 -32.01
CA ASN A 268 -15.39 3.57 -32.54
C ASN A 268 -16.78 3.57 -31.89
N LEU A 269 -17.43 2.41 -31.80
CA LEU A 269 -18.72 2.24 -31.13
C LEU A 269 -18.67 2.70 -29.65
N LEU A 270 -17.65 2.26 -28.90
CA LEU A 270 -17.51 2.66 -27.50
C LEU A 270 -17.25 4.16 -27.35
N GLY A 271 -16.47 4.76 -28.26
CA GLY A 271 -16.24 6.20 -28.31
C GLY A 271 -17.50 7.01 -28.59
N GLU A 272 -18.31 6.58 -29.57
CA GLU A 272 -19.60 7.19 -29.89
C GLU A 272 -20.59 7.10 -28.73
N LEU A 273 -20.68 5.93 -28.08
CA LEU A 273 -21.52 5.75 -26.89
C LEU A 273 -21.10 6.66 -25.74
N LEU A 274 -19.79 6.78 -25.49
CA LEU A 274 -19.28 7.65 -24.43
C LEU A 274 -19.60 9.13 -24.72
N ALA A 275 -19.46 9.56 -25.97
CA ALA A 275 -19.83 10.91 -26.40
C ALA A 275 -21.34 11.16 -26.29
N TYR A 276 -22.17 10.17 -26.64
CA TYR A 276 -23.61 10.22 -26.45
C TYR A 276 -23.98 10.42 -24.98
N PHE A 277 -23.46 9.60 -24.06
CA PHE A 277 -23.75 9.73 -22.63
C PHE A 277 -23.32 11.08 -22.08
N GLN A 278 -22.14 11.58 -22.48
CA GLN A 278 -21.70 12.92 -22.09
C GLN A 278 -22.71 13.99 -22.53
N ALA A 279 -23.13 13.99 -23.80
CA ALA A 279 -24.05 14.98 -24.33
C ALA A 279 -25.41 14.93 -23.62
N GLU A 280 -25.93 13.74 -23.34
CA GLU A 280 -27.20 13.58 -22.63
C GLU A 280 -27.13 14.09 -21.18
N ILE A 281 -26.02 13.81 -20.48
CA ILE A 281 -25.77 14.30 -19.11
C ILE A 281 -25.65 15.83 -19.09
N GLU A 282 -24.95 16.41 -20.06
CA GLU A 282 -24.82 17.87 -20.22
C GLU A 282 -26.17 18.54 -20.53
N GLN A 283 -27.06 17.85 -21.22
CA GLN A 283 -28.45 18.27 -21.46
C GLN A 283 -29.37 18.07 -20.24
N GLY A 284 -28.87 17.53 -19.12
CA GLY A 284 -29.63 17.33 -17.89
C GLY A 284 -30.43 16.02 -17.82
N LYS A 285 -30.16 15.05 -18.70
CA LYS A 285 -30.78 13.71 -18.62
C LYS A 285 -30.06 12.87 -17.57
N ASP A 286 -30.47 13.09 -16.32
CA ASP A 286 -29.88 12.52 -15.12
C ASP A 286 -29.90 10.98 -15.03
N GLU A 287 -30.72 10.30 -15.84
CA GLU A 287 -30.78 8.83 -15.92
C GLU A 287 -29.49 8.19 -16.44
N TRP A 288 -28.69 8.92 -17.23
CA TRP A 288 -27.39 8.48 -17.73
C TRP A 288 -26.24 8.83 -16.80
N LEU A 289 -26.45 9.77 -15.86
CA LEU A 289 -25.46 10.11 -14.86
C LEU A 289 -25.40 8.99 -13.82
N LEU A 290 -24.44 8.07 -13.97
CA LEU A 290 -24.23 6.95 -13.04
C LEU A 290 -25.52 6.12 -12.82
N GLY A 291 -26.24 5.80 -13.91
CA GLY A 291 -27.63 5.34 -13.94
C GLY A 291 -28.09 4.48 -12.75
N PHE A 292 -27.81 3.18 -12.75
CA PHE A 292 -28.24 2.30 -11.65
C PHE A 292 -27.53 2.62 -10.32
N ILE A 293 -26.30 3.15 -10.36
CA ILE A 293 -25.51 3.47 -9.16
C ILE A 293 -26.25 4.52 -8.32
N ARG A 294 -26.78 5.58 -8.95
CA ARG A 294 -27.60 6.60 -8.28
C ARG A 294 -29.00 6.08 -7.98
N LYS A 295 -29.66 5.42 -8.93
CA LYS A 295 -31.02 4.87 -8.75
C LYS A 295 -31.11 3.93 -7.55
N ASP A 296 -30.12 3.06 -7.38
CA ASP A 296 -30.04 2.08 -6.29
C ASP A 296 -29.40 2.67 -5.02
N ARG A 297 -29.16 3.99 -4.97
CA ARG A 297 -28.55 4.72 -3.84
C ARG A 297 -27.25 4.07 -3.35
N LYS A 298 -26.36 3.78 -4.29
CA LYS A 298 -25.05 3.19 -3.99
C LYS A 298 -24.04 4.20 -3.48
N LEU A 299 -24.21 5.49 -3.77
CA LEU A 299 -23.38 6.56 -3.23
C LEU A 299 -23.79 6.89 -1.79
N ILE A 300 -22.93 7.56 -1.03
CA ILE A 300 -23.25 8.01 0.33
C ILE A 300 -24.23 9.18 0.23
N GLU A 301 -25.45 9.00 0.72
CA GLU A 301 -26.46 10.07 0.80
C GLU A 301 -26.16 10.97 2.00
N ILE A 302 -25.47 12.09 1.73
CA ILE A 302 -24.96 13.03 2.74
C ILE A 302 -24.72 14.41 2.10
N THR A 303 -24.87 15.50 2.86
CA THR A 303 -24.50 16.84 2.37
C THR A 303 -22.98 17.06 2.43
N PRO A 304 -22.43 18.04 1.70
CA PRO A 304 -21.00 18.36 1.77
C PRO A 304 -20.52 18.71 3.19
N GLU A 305 -21.31 19.48 3.94
CA GLU A 305 -20.99 19.92 5.30
C GLU A 305 -21.06 18.76 6.31
N GLU A 306 -22.10 17.93 6.21
CA GLU A 306 -22.23 16.72 7.04
C GLU A 306 -21.06 15.75 6.78
N PHE A 307 -20.71 15.53 5.51
CA PHE A 307 -19.61 14.65 5.14
C PHE A 307 -18.29 15.12 5.72
N LEU A 308 -18.02 16.43 5.63
CA LEU A 308 -16.78 16.98 6.15
C LEU A 308 -16.73 16.90 7.68
N SER A 309 -17.87 17.06 8.36
CA SER A 309 -17.96 16.90 9.82
C SER A 309 -17.66 15.48 10.28
N GLU A 310 -18.16 14.49 9.55
CA GLU A 310 -17.83 13.09 9.81
C GLU A 310 -16.38 12.76 9.44
N ALA A 311 -15.86 13.31 8.33
CA ALA A 311 -14.48 13.09 7.89
C ALA A 311 -13.44 13.66 8.86
N LEU A 312 -13.75 14.80 9.50
CA LEU A 312 -12.90 15.45 10.51
C LEU A 312 -13.22 15.04 11.95
N THR A 313 -14.01 13.99 12.15
CA THR A 313 -14.28 13.52 13.51
C THR A 313 -13.00 13.10 14.24
N GLY A 314 -12.82 13.66 15.43
CA GLY A 314 -11.66 13.45 16.30
C GLY A 314 -10.43 14.26 15.89
N VAL A 315 -10.51 15.08 14.84
CA VAL A 315 -9.43 15.97 14.45
C VAL A 315 -9.38 17.18 15.40
N GLN A 316 -8.18 17.56 15.83
CA GLN A 316 -7.94 18.76 16.64
C GLN A 316 -6.84 19.58 15.99
N MET A 317 -7.02 20.90 15.93
CA MET A 317 -6.00 21.85 15.51
C MET A 317 -5.73 22.78 16.67
N GLY A 318 -4.64 22.56 17.40
CA GLY A 318 -4.43 23.17 18.70
C GLY A 318 -5.55 22.84 19.67
N TYR A 319 -6.20 23.88 20.21
CA TYR A 319 -7.40 23.73 21.03
C TYR A 319 -8.70 23.73 20.20
N ALA A 320 -8.64 24.09 18.91
CA ALA A 320 -9.81 24.12 18.05
C ALA A 320 -10.19 22.71 17.60
N SER A 321 -11.50 22.44 17.58
CA SER A 321 -12.07 21.20 17.01
C SER A 321 -12.77 21.58 15.70
N PRO A 322 -12.16 21.34 14.52
CA PRO A 322 -12.70 21.77 13.24
C PRO A 322 -14.10 21.20 12.93
N ALA A 323 -14.45 20.07 13.55
CA ALA A 323 -15.79 19.53 13.53
C ALA A 323 -16.17 18.91 14.88
N VAL A 324 -17.45 19.05 15.22
CA VAL A 324 -18.10 18.27 16.26
C VAL A 324 -19.23 17.50 15.56
N PRO A 325 -19.08 16.18 15.35
CA PRO A 325 -20.13 15.40 14.69
C PRO A 325 -21.36 15.30 15.59
N VAL A 326 -22.54 15.22 14.98
CA VAL A 326 -23.77 14.88 15.69
C VAL A 326 -23.76 13.38 15.97
N VAL A 327 -23.70 13.00 17.24
CA VAL A 327 -23.78 11.59 17.65
C VAL A 327 -25.22 11.09 17.45
N VAL A 328 -25.39 9.96 16.78
CA VAL A 328 -26.69 9.32 16.63
C VAL A 328 -26.87 8.29 17.76
N GLU A 329 -27.71 8.62 18.74
CA GLU A 329 -28.03 7.71 19.83
C GLU A 329 -28.76 6.45 19.31
N GLY A 330 -28.29 5.26 19.71
CA GLY A 330 -28.94 3.97 19.38
C GLY A 330 -28.38 3.22 18.16
N GLU A 331 -27.46 3.81 17.39
CA GLU A 331 -26.81 3.09 16.27
C GLU A 331 -25.60 2.24 16.72
N VAL A 332 -25.40 1.11 16.03
CA VAL A 332 -24.17 0.30 16.14
C VAL A 332 -22.99 1.17 15.71
N GLY A 333 -21.86 1.10 16.42
CA GLY A 333 -20.67 1.88 16.05
C GLY A 333 -20.04 1.43 14.74
N CYS A 334 -19.29 2.32 14.08
CA CYS A 334 -18.44 2.00 12.94
C CYS A 334 -17.54 0.82 13.30
N ARG A 335 -17.59 -0.26 12.54
CA ARG A 335 -16.79 -1.47 12.79
C ARG A 335 -15.26 -1.28 12.74
N LEU A 336 -14.80 -0.17 12.17
CA LEU A 336 -13.38 0.16 12.06
C LEU A 336 -12.93 1.03 13.23
N CYS A 337 -13.54 2.19 13.43
CA CYS A 337 -13.12 3.17 14.43
C CYS A 337 -14.04 3.29 15.66
N GLY A 338 -15.17 2.59 15.71
CA GLY A 338 -16.10 2.58 16.83
C GLY A 338 -17.08 3.76 16.93
N VAL A 339 -16.97 4.79 16.08
CA VAL A 339 -17.83 5.99 16.15
C VAL A 339 -19.30 5.72 15.82
N ARG A 340 -20.25 6.37 16.50
CA ARG A 340 -21.70 6.07 16.46
C ARG A 340 -22.49 6.93 15.46
N PHE A 341 -22.14 6.79 14.18
CA PHE A 341 -22.88 7.37 13.05
C PHE A 341 -22.55 6.63 11.72
N PRO A 342 -22.55 5.28 11.66
CA PRO A 342 -22.06 4.63 10.46
C PRO A 342 -23.07 4.66 9.30
N ARG A 343 -22.76 5.43 8.25
CA ARG A 343 -23.63 5.62 7.08
C ARG A 343 -23.40 4.66 5.92
N VAL A 344 -22.20 4.10 5.83
CA VAL A 344 -21.77 3.29 4.69
C VAL A 344 -21.94 1.83 5.03
N ARG A 345 -22.82 1.13 4.32
CA ARG A 345 -22.93 -0.33 4.43
C ARG A 345 -21.64 -0.95 3.90
N ASP A 346 -21.00 -1.78 4.71
CA ASP A 346 -19.75 -2.40 4.31
C ASP A 346 -20.01 -3.45 3.23
N ARG A 347 -19.54 -3.15 2.02
CA ARG A 347 -19.72 -4.00 0.84
C ARG A 347 -18.44 -4.75 0.52
N PHE A 348 -18.58 -5.77 -0.32
CA PHE A 348 -17.55 -6.76 -0.67
C PHE A 348 -16.17 -6.18 -1.05
N ILE A 349 -16.12 -4.94 -1.55
CA ILE A 349 -14.91 -4.30 -2.10
C ILE A 349 -14.18 -3.46 -1.05
N THR A 350 -14.89 -2.82 -0.11
CA THR A 350 -14.31 -1.71 0.65
C THR A 350 -13.21 -2.14 1.62
N LEU A 351 -13.28 -3.36 2.17
CA LEU A 351 -12.40 -3.79 3.25
C LEU A 351 -11.86 -5.23 3.09
N GLY A 352 -11.86 -5.75 1.86
CA GLY A 352 -11.13 -6.97 1.48
C GLY A 352 -11.80 -8.31 1.83
N VAL A 353 -11.00 -9.39 1.74
CA VAL A 353 -11.45 -10.80 1.75
C VAL A 353 -12.25 -11.17 3.00
N ASN A 354 -11.86 -10.67 4.17
CA ASN A 354 -12.54 -11.02 5.43
C ASN A 354 -13.99 -10.50 5.42
N VAL A 355 -14.23 -9.32 4.86
CA VAL A 355 -15.60 -8.80 4.67
C VAL A 355 -16.41 -9.65 3.73
N PHE A 356 -15.81 -10.12 2.63
CA PHE A 356 -16.50 -11.01 1.71
C PHE A 356 -16.99 -12.29 2.41
N ARG A 357 -16.19 -12.86 3.32
CA ARG A 357 -16.59 -14.04 4.12
C ARG A 357 -17.77 -13.72 5.05
N PHE A 358 -17.67 -12.64 5.84
CA PHE A 358 -18.74 -12.23 6.76
C PHE A 358 -20.02 -11.78 6.04
N HIS A 359 -19.93 -11.06 4.92
CA HIS A 359 -21.09 -10.62 4.15
C HIS A 359 -21.83 -11.81 3.52
N ASN A 360 -21.13 -12.88 3.10
CA ASN A 360 -21.82 -14.07 2.62
C ASN A 360 -22.56 -14.84 3.73
N GLU A 361 -22.15 -14.67 4.98
CA GLU A 361 -22.85 -15.20 6.14
C GLU A 361 -24.01 -14.28 6.59
N SER A 362 -23.82 -12.96 6.56
CA SER A 362 -24.87 -11.97 6.91
C SER A 362 -25.96 -11.88 5.85
N ALA A 363 -25.62 -11.97 4.55
CA ALA A 363 -26.58 -11.96 3.45
C ALA A 363 -27.55 -13.16 3.43
N LYS A 364 -27.26 -14.20 4.24
CA LYS A 364 -28.18 -15.34 4.47
C LYS A 364 -29.21 -15.05 5.56
N LYS A 365 -29.10 -13.94 6.31
CA LYS A 365 -30.07 -13.51 7.31
C LYS A 365 -31.11 -12.59 6.67
N SER A 366 -32.39 -12.79 7.00
CA SER A 366 -33.53 -12.07 6.42
C SER A 366 -33.63 -10.60 6.87
N ASP A 367 -33.10 -10.28 8.06
CA ASP A 367 -33.07 -8.91 8.59
C ASP A 367 -31.73 -8.22 8.27
N ARG A 368 -31.71 -7.45 7.18
CA ARG A 368 -30.57 -6.62 6.74
C ARG A 368 -30.30 -5.39 7.62
N LYS A 369 -30.95 -5.28 8.79
CA LYS A 369 -30.81 -4.14 9.71
C LYS A 369 -29.51 -4.20 10.53
N ASP A 370 -28.89 -5.38 10.61
CA ASP A 370 -27.66 -5.64 11.39
C ASP A 370 -26.39 -5.73 10.52
N ASP A 371 -26.45 -5.31 9.25
CA ASP A 371 -25.28 -5.35 8.37
C ASP A 371 -24.19 -4.40 8.90
N PRO A 372 -22.91 -4.82 8.88
CA PRO A 372 -21.82 -4.02 9.41
C PRO A 372 -21.70 -2.69 8.65
N ASN A 373 -21.73 -1.58 9.37
CA ASN A 373 -21.63 -0.25 8.79
C ASN A 373 -20.30 0.42 9.17
N THR A 374 -19.80 1.27 8.27
CA THR A 374 -18.62 2.13 8.45
C THR A 374 -19.01 3.60 8.37
N CYS A 375 -18.31 4.48 9.09
CA CYS A 375 -18.51 5.93 8.99
C CYS A 375 -17.87 6.51 7.70
N ALA A 376 -18.25 7.74 7.34
CA ALA A 376 -17.71 8.41 6.15
C ALA A 376 -16.17 8.56 6.17
N LYS A 377 -15.57 8.88 7.33
CA LYS A 377 -14.09 8.95 7.49
C LYS A 377 -13.42 7.63 7.11
N CYS A 378 -13.96 6.51 7.58
CA CYS A 378 -13.41 5.19 7.30
C CYS A 378 -13.65 4.76 5.85
N ALA A 379 -14.79 5.14 5.27
CA ALA A 379 -15.08 4.88 3.85
C ALA A 379 -14.15 5.67 2.92
N LEU A 380 -13.91 6.96 3.21
CA LEU A 380 -12.91 7.78 2.54
C LEU A 380 -11.52 7.17 2.67
N SER A 381 -11.12 6.79 3.89
CA SER A 381 -9.82 6.16 4.14
C SER A 381 -9.66 4.86 3.32
N ALA A 382 -10.68 4.01 3.28
CA ALA A 382 -10.69 2.79 2.46
C ALA A 382 -10.54 3.10 0.96
N TYR A 383 -11.25 4.14 0.48
CA TYR A 383 -11.14 4.60 -0.90
C TYR A 383 -9.72 5.09 -1.23
N LEU A 384 -9.11 5.91 -0.36
CA LEU A 384 -7.74 6.40 -0.55
C LEU A 384 -6.72 5.25 -0.58
N GLN A 385 -6.88 4.28 0.33
CA GLN A 385 -6.06 3.07 0.30
C GLN A 385 -6.23 2.33 -1.03
N GLN A 386 -7.46 2.09 -1.49
CA GLN A 386 -7.70 1.39 -2.75
C GLN A 386 -7.19 2.18 -3.98
N ARG A 387 -7.22 3.52 -3.94
CA ARG A 387 -6.65 4.37 -4.99
C ARG A 387 -5.12 4.23 -5.09
N VAL A 388 -4.43 4.07 -3.97
CA VAL A 388 -2.97 3.84 -3.93
C VAL A 388 -2.62 2.39 -4.27
N LEU A 389 -3.28 1.42 -3.64
CA LEU A 389 -2.93 0.00 -3.76
C LEU A 389 -3.50 -0.65 -5.03
N GLY A 390 -4.58 -0.10 -5.58
CA GLY A 390 -5.35 -0.67 -6.67
C GLY A 390 -6.22 -1.85 -6.24
N SER A 391 -6.94 -2.42 -7.20
CA SER A 391 -7.75 -3.64 -7.01
C SER A 391 -7.29 -4.79 -7.91
N GLY A 392 -7.62 -6.02 -7.52
CA GLY A 392 -7.40 -7.21 -8.35
C GLY A 392 -8.40 -8.33 -8.05
N PRO A 393 -8.59 -9.26 -9.00
CA PRO A 393 -9.51 -10.38 -8.83
C PRO A 393 -8.94 -11.38 -7.81
N ALA A 394 -9.80 -11.87 -6.93
CA ALA A 394 -9.44 -12.88 -5.92
C ALA A 394 -10.38 -14.09 -5.98
N PRO A 395 -9.87 -15.34 -6.03
CA PRO A 395 -10.72 -16.54 -6.04
C PRO A 395 -11.34 -16.78 -4.67
N LEU A 396 -12.66 -16.60 -4.56
CA LEU A 396 -13.41 -16.78 -3.31
C LEU A 396 -14.75 -17.48 -3.57
N GLY A 397 -14.91 -18.69 -3.03
CA GLY A 397 -16.18 -19.43 -3.07
C GLY A 397 -16.71 -19.68 -4.49
N GLY A 398 -15.83 -19.95 -5.46
CA GLY A 398 -16.18 -20.14 -6.87
C GLY A 398 -16.46 -18.85 -7.66
N LYS A 399 -16.28 -17.67 -7.04
CA LYS A 399 -16.39 -16.36 -7.68
C LYS A 399 -15.03 -15.66 -7.74
N LEU A 400 -14.96 -14.60 -8.55
CA LEU A 400 -13.77 -13.76 -8.73
C LEU A 400 -14.09 -12.26 -8.50
N PRO A 401 -14.50 -11.86 -7.28
CA PRO A 401 -14.72 -10.45 -6.97
C PRO A 401 -13.41 -9.65 -7.10
N GLN A 402 -13.57 -8.35 -7.37
CA GLN A 402 -12.48 -7.38 -7.35
C GLN A 402 -12.30 -6.86 -5.92
N LEU A 403 -11.10 -7.06 -5.38
CA LEU A 403 -10.76 -6.66 -4.02
C LEU A 403 -9.56 -5.72 -4.02
N PRO A 404 -9.41 -4.84 -3.00
CA PRO A 404 -8.20 -4.07 -2.80
C PRO A 404 -6.99 -4.99 -2.71
N ARG A 405 -5.91 -4.62 -3.40
CA ARG A 405 -4.63 -5.31 -3.25
C ARG A 405 -4.12 -5.10 -1.83
N LEU A 406 -3.50 -6.14 -1.29
CA LEU A 406 -2.94 -6.12 0.06
C LEU A 406 -1.42 -6.00 -0.03
N TYR A 407 -0.82 -5.32 0.96
CA TYR A 407 0.59 -4.98 1.00
C TYR A 407 1.12 -5.06 2.44
N ASN A 408 2.44 -5.15 2.58
CA ASN A 408 3.16 -4.98 3.84
C ASN A 408 3.44 -3.49 4.06
N LEU A 409 3.05 -2.96 5.22
CA LEU A 409 3.28 -1.56 5.58
C LEU A 409 4.36 -1.44 6.65
N LEU A 410 5.41 -0.69 6.35
CA LEU A 410 6.50 -0.39 7.28
C LEU A 410 6.71 1.12 7.32
N PHE A 411 7.08 1.65 8.48
CA PHE A 411 7.39 3.07 8.63
C PHE A 411 8.83 3.28 9.08
N HIS A 412 9.40 4.42 8.71
CA HIS A 412 10.75 4.80 9.08
C HIS A 412 10.86 6.32 9.21
N TYR A 413 11.51 6.80 10.25
CA TYR A 413 11.94 8.20 10.31
C TYR A 413 13.37 8.32 9.85
N GLY A 414 13.66 9.23 8.93
CA GLY A 414 15.03 9.50 8.52
C GLY A 414 15.18 10.83 7.80
N HIS A 415 16.44 11.23 7.61
CA HIS A 415 16.81 12.38 6.78
C HIS A 415 16.65 12.03 5.29
N HIS A 416 15.50 12.39 4.72
CA HIS A 416 15.16 12.23 3.31
C HIS A 416 14.51 13.50 2.78
N ASP A 417 15.29 14.30 2.04
CA ASP A 417 14.75 15.34 1.18
C ASP A 417 13.86 14.73 0.07
N GLU A 418 13.20 15.56 -0.73
CA GLU A 418 12.32 15.10 -1.81
C GLU A 418 13.07 14.25 -2.84
N ALA A 419 14.28 14.69 -3.22
CA ALA A 419 15.11 13.95 -4.14
C ALA A 419 15.61 12.63 -3.51
N GLY A 420 15.89 12.59 -2.21
CA GLY A 420 16.31 11.40 -1.48
C GLY A 420 15.24 10.34 -1.38
N ALA A 421 13.99 10.73 -1.09
CA ALA A 421 12.86 9.81 -1.08
C ALA A 421 12.61 9.22 -2.49
N GLN A 422 12.70 10.05 -3.54
CA GLN A 422 12.55 9.59 -4.93
C GLN A 422 13.69 8.64 -5.34
N ARG A 423 14.94 8.93 -4.96
CA ARG A 423 16.08 8.03 -5.17
C ARG A 423 15.86 6.69 -4.47
N LEU A 424 15.39 6.71 -3.23
CA LEU A 424 15.12 5.49 -2.46
C LEU A 424 14.01 4.64 -3.11
N ALA A 425 12.93 5.28 -3.56
CA ALA A 425 11.87 4.61 -4.33
C ALA A 425 12.44 3.94 -5.59
N ALA A 426 13.24 4.66 -6.38
CA ALA A 426 13.85 4.13 -7.60
C ALA A 426 14.82 2.97 -7.32
N VAL A 427 15.58 3.02 -6.22
CA VAL A 427 16.43 1.90 -5.80
C VAL A 427 15.58 0.68 -5.46
N ILE A 428 14.50 0.85 -4.70
CA ILE A 428 13.61 -0.27 -4.34
C ILE A 428 12.97 -0.88 -5.59
N ASP A 429 12.48 -0.05 -6.52
CA ASP A 429 11.92 -0.54 -7.80
C ASP A 429 12.96 -1.34 -8.58
N TYR A 430 14.18 -0.82 -8.70
CA TYR A 430 15.28 -1.52 -9.34
C TYR A 430 15.60 -2.87 -8.67
N LEU A 431 15.56 -2.96 -7.33
CA LEU A 431 15.75 -4.23 -6.62
C LEU A 431 14.68 -5.25 -6.99
N PHE A 432 13.41 -4.86 -6.98
CA PHE A 432 12.30 -5.75 -7.32
C PHE A 432 12.39 -6.22 -8.76
N ASP A 433 12.71 -5.33 -9.71
CA ASP A 433 12.89 -5.68 -11.12
C ASP A 433 14.03 -6.69 -11.32
N ARG A 434 15.18 -6.45 -10.68
CA ARG A 434 16.33 -7.37 -10.77
C ARG A 434 16.05 -8.72 -10.12
N ILE A 435 15.47 -8.73 -8.92
CA ILE A 435 15.05 -9.96 -8.24
C ILE A 435 14.06 -10.75 -9.11
N GLY A 436 13.06 -10.07 -9.69
CA GLY A 436 12.10 -10.67 -10.61
C GLY A 436 12.77 -11.30 -11.84
N SER A 437 13.77 -10.64 -12.41
CA SER A 437 14.55 -11.17 -13.54
C SER A 437 15.28 -12.47 -13.18
N PHE A 438 15.89 -12.55 -11.99
CA PHE A 438 16.54 -13.76 -11.51
C PHE A 438 15.54 -14.87 -11.20
N GLN A 439 14.38 -14.55 -10.61
CA GLN A 439 13.31 -15.52 -10.40
C GLN A 439 12.84 -16.12 -11.72
N GLN A 440 12.66 -15.30 -12.75
CA GLN A 440 12.25 -15.77 -14.06
C GLN A 440 13.30 -16.72 -14.65
N ARG A 441 14.58 -16.33 -14.65
CA ARG A 441 15.67 -17.19 -15.12
C ARG A 441 15.76 -18.50 -14.33
N ALA A 442 15.66 -18.45 -13.00
CA ALA A 442 15.70 -19.65 -12.16
C ALA A 442 14.57 -20.62 -12.54
N ARG A 443 13.37 -20.11 -12.86
CA ARG A 443 12.25 -20.92 -13.35
C ARG A 443 12.54 -21.54 -14.73
N GLU A 444 13.11 -20.77 -15.65
CA GLU A 444 13.49 -21.24 -16.99
C GLU A 444 14.60 -22.32 -16.92
N GLU A 445 15.59 -22.14 -16.04
CA GLU A 445 16.66 -23.10 -15.77
C GLU A 445 16.23 -24.28 -14.89
N LYS A 446 15.00 -24.27 -14.35
CA LYS A 446 14.48 -25.24 -13.36
C LYS A 446 15.37 -25.36 -12.11
N LYS A 447 16.02 -24.26 -11.71
CA LYS A 447 16.81 -24.15 -10.49
C LYS A 447 16.01 -23.48 -9.36
N PRO A 448 16.30 -23.78 -8.09
CA PRO A 448 15.72 -23.04 -6.97
C PRO A 448 16.25 -21.61 -6.96
N PHE A 449 15.34 -20.65 -6.83
CA PHE A 449 15.70 -19.25 -6.61
C PHE A 449 16.19 -19.07 -5.16
N SER A 450 17.34 -18.42 -4.98
CA SER A 450 17.99 -18.13 -3.69
C SER A 450 18.95 -16.93 -3.84
N VAL A 451 19.47 -16.41 -2.73
CA VAL A 451 20.52 -15.37 -2.77
C VAL A 451 21.80 -15.90 -3.41
N GLU A 452 22.13 -17.16 -3.14
CA GLU A 452 23.27 -17.85 -3.74
C GLU A 452 23.14 -17.93 -5.26
N TYR A 453 21.94 -18.24 -5.76
CA TYR A 453 21.66 -18.18 -7.20
C TYR A 453 21.86 -16.77 -7.77
N MET A 454 21.39 -15.72 -7.08
CA MET A 454 21.62 -14.33 -7.52
C MET A 454 23.11 -13.98 -7.58
N ARG A 455 23.91 -14.44 -6.60
CA ARG A 455 25.38 -14.24 -6.59
C ARG A 455 26.04 -14.89 -7.80
N GLU A 456 25.68 -16.13 -8.11
CA GLU A 456 26.22 -16.86 -9.26
C GLU A 456 25.88 -16.19 -10.59
N GLU A 457 24.63 -15.75 -10.75
CA GLU A 457 24.17 -15.07 -11.96
C GLU A 457 24.82 -13.71 -12.14
N LEU A 458 24.98 -12.91 -11.07
CA LEU A 458 25.72 -11.65 -11.12
C LEU A 458 27.17 -11.85 -11.53
N ALA A 459 27.87 -12.82 -10.92
CA ALA A 459 29.25 -13.12 -11.27
C ALA A 459 29.40 -13.66 -12.70
N ARG A 460 28.39 -14.36 -13.23
CA ARG A 460 28.36 -14.78 -14.65
C ARG A 460 28.21 -13.56 -15.56
N TRP A 461 27.26 -12.69 -15.27
CA TRP A 461 26.99 -11.49 -16.04
C TRP A 461 28.17 -10.50 -16.04
N GLU A 462 28.83 -10.28 -14.90
CA GLU A 462 30.03 -9.45 -14.82
C GLU A 462 31.17 -10.01 -15.70
N ARG A 463 31.37 -11.33 -15.70
CA ARG A 463 32.36 -11.98 -16.56
C ARG A 463 32.02 -11.84 -18.06
N GLU A 464 30.76 -11.97 -18.42
CA GLU A 464 30.28 -11.77 -19.80
C GLU A 464 30.44 -10.31 -20.25
N ARG A 465 30.16 -9.34 -19.37
CA ARG A 465 30.31 -7.91 -19.63
C ARG A 465 31.79 -7.50 -19.76
N GLN A 466 32.66 -8.02 -18.89
CA GLN A 466 34.11 -7.78 -18.97
C GLN A 466 34.74 -8.40 -20.22
N ALA A 467 34.17 -9.49 -20.76
CA ALA A 467 34.60 -10.08 -22.02
C ALA A 467 34.12 -9.28 -23.26
N ALA A 468 33.04 -8.51 -23.14
CA ALA A 468 32.46 -7.73 -24.22
C ALA A 468 33.06 -6.31 -24.35
N GLU A 469 33.31 -5.60 -23.25
CA GLU A 469 33.89 -4.25 -23.24
C GLU A 469 34.74 -3.97 -21.98
N PRO A 470 36.07 -3.79 -22.08
CA PRO A 470 36.89 -3.39 -20.94
C PRO A 470 36.69 -1.91 -20.60
N ARG A 471 36.18 -1.62 -19.40
CA ARG A 471 35.93 -0.25 -18.90
C ARG A 471 37.22 0.58 -18.77
N SER A 472 37.13 1.86 -19.16
CA SER A 472 37.99 2.94 -18.65
C SER A 472 37.59 3.31 -17.22
N ALA A 473 38.55 3.39 -16.30
CA ALA A 473 38.33 3.77 -14.91
C ALA A 473 37.75 5.20 -14.78
N GLY A 474 36.66 5.36 -14.03
CA GLY A 474 36.14 6.69 -13.64
C GLY A 474 34.63 6.94 -13.79
N GLU A 475 33.84 5.97 -14.24
CA GLU A 475 32.37 6.12 -14.26
C GLU A 475 31.74 5.86 -12.88
N ILE A 476 30.70 6.63 -12.57
CA ILE A 476 29.98 6.70 -11.29
C ILE A 476 29.33 5.33 -10.93
N PRO A 477 29.34 4.92 -9.65
CA PRO A 477 28.55 3.79 -9.16
C PRO A 477 27.06 3.89 -9.53
N SER A 478 26.54 2.90 -10.24
CA SER A 478 25.10 2.82 -10.57
C SER A 478 24.33 2.04 -9.50
N ALA A 479 22.99 1.99 -9.58
CA ALA A 479 22.14 1.14 -8.74
C ALA A 479 22.58 -0.35 -8.74
N GLU A 480 23.34 -0.77 -9.76
CA GLU A 480 23.96 -2.08 -9.86
C GLU A 480 25.01 -2.34 -8.78
N GLU A 481 25.84 -1.35 -8.42
CA GLU A 481 26.87 -1.50 -7.39
C GLU A 481 26.26 -1.57 -5.99
N ALA A 482 25.21 -0.77 -5.73
CA ALA A 482 24.43 -0.87 -4.50
C ALA A 482 23.80 -2.26 -4.36
N PHE A 483 23.26 -2.81 -5.45
CA PHE A 483 22.69 -4.15 -5.47
C PHE A 483 23.73 -5.26 -5.27
N ALA A 484 24.89 -5.16 -5.90
CA ALA A 484 25.99 -6.10 -5.70
C ALA A 484 26.50 -6.08 -4.25
N ALA A 485 26.63 -4.89 -3.65
CA ALA A 485 27.01 -4.73 -2.25
C ALA A 485 26.00 -5.36 -1.28
N LEU A 486 24.70 -5.22 -1.55
CA LEU A 486 23.64 -5.84 -0.75
C LEU A 486 23.67 -7.36 -0.85
N ILE A 487 23.84 -7.89 -2.07
CA ILE A 487 23.89 -9.33 -2.29
C ILE A 487 25.12 -9.96 -1.65
N ALA A 488 26.25 -9.24 -1.59
CA ALA A 488 27.46 -9.72 -0.92
C ALA A 488 27.35 -9.71 0.60
N ASP A 489 26.45 -8.91 1.18
CA ASP A 489 26.30 -8.75 2.62
C ASP A 489 25.39 -9.86 3.20
N ASP A 490 26.02 -10.87 3.83
CA ASP A 490 25.29 -11.96 4.48
C ASP A 490 24.30 -11.45 5.55
N THR A 491 24.52 -10.29 6.19
CA THR A 491 23.61 -9.79 7.25
C THR A 491 22.23 -9.40 6.71
N VAL A 492 22.11 -9.04 5.43
CA VAL A 492 20.84 -8.65 4.80
C VAL A 492 20.31 -9.69 3.82
N ALA A 493 21.05 -10.78 3.59
CA ALA A 493 20.65 -11.86 2.70
C ALA A 493 19.26 -12.47 3.03
N PRO A 494 18.88 -12.71 4.30
CA PRO A 494 17.52 -13.20 4.59
C PRO A 494 16.42 -12.20 4.21
N GLY A 495 16.71 -10.89 4.34
CA GLY A 495 15.81 -9.83 3.88
C GLY A 495 15.68 -9.81 2.35
N LEU A 496 16.78 -9.99 1.61
CA LEU A 496 16.76 -10.09 0.14
C LEU A 496 15.98 -11.31 -0.34
N GLU A 497 16.14 -12.45 0.33
CA GLU A 497 15.38 -13.66 0.04
C GLU A 497 13.89 -13.45 0.31
N THR A 498 13.54 -12.74 1.38
CA THR A 498 12.16 -12.35 1.68
C THR A 498 11.55 -11.49 0.55
N LEU A 499 12.28 -10.48 0.05
CA LEU A 499 11.84 -9.71 -1.14
C LEU A 499 11.65 -10.62 -2.36
N GLY A 500 12.55 -11.58 -2.55
CA GLY A 500 12.45 -12.60 -3.59
C GLY A 500 11.36 -13.66 -3.38
N GLN A 501 10.51 -13.52 -2.35
CA GLN A 501 9.30 -14.33 -2.19
C GLN A 501 8.04 -13.45 -2.24
N MET A 502 8.20 -12.15 -2.46
CA MET A 502 7.09 -11.22 -2.66
C MET A 502 6.53 -11.29 -4.08
N ARG A 503 5.28 -10.85 -4.22
CA ARG A 503 4.59 -10.73 -5.50
C ARG A 503 5.29 -9.73 -6.41
N THR A 504 5.54 -10.13 -7.64
CA THR A 504 6.17 -9.31 -8.68
C THR A 504 5.16 -8.65 -9.63
N ASP A 505 3.87 -9.00 -9.54
CA ASP A 505 2.80 -8.40 -10.35
C ASP A 505 2.28 -7.06 -9.80
N VAL A 506 2.88 -6.61 -8.69
CA VAL A 506 2.55 -5.35 -8.02
C VAL A 506 3.84 -4.65 -7.60
N GLN A 507 3.91 -3.33 -7.79
CA GLN A 507 5.09 -2.53 -7.45
C GLN A 507 5.09 -2.13 -5.98
N ALA A 508 6.28 -2.05 -5.41
CA ALA A 508 6.50 -1.40 -4.12
C ALA A 508 6.28 0.12 -4.25
N GLN A 509 5.99 0.78 -3.13
CA GLN A 509 5.87 2.25 -3.10
C GLN A 509 6.56 2.78 -1.85
N VAL A 510 7.19 3.94 -1.97
CA VAL A 510 7.74 4.71 -0.84
C VAL A 510 7.02 6.04 -0.81
N LEU A 511 6.21 6.25 0.23
CA LEU A 511 5.47 7.49 0.40
C LEU A 511 6.16 8.35 1.45
N PRO A 512 6.70 9.52 1.10
CA PRO A 512 7.09 10.49 2.09
C PRO A 512 5.85 11.17 2.69
N LEU A 513 5.73 11.12 4.01
CA LEU A 513 4.65 11.73 4.77
C LEU A 513 5.17 13.03 5.40
N GLY A 514 4.43 14.12 5.26
CA GLY A 514 4.85 15.44 5.71
C GLY A 514 5.73 16.21 4.71
N VAL A 515 6.49 17.19 5.20
CA VAL A 515 7.37 18.08 4.44
C VAL A 515 8.70 18.29 5.17
N GLY A 516 9.75 18.67 4.44
CA GLY A 516 11.09 18.90 4.98
C GLY A 516 12.03 17.69 4.86
N ASP A 517 13.24 17.86 5.41
CA ASP A 517 14.33 16.90 5.24
C ASP A 517 14.29 15.74 6.23
N TYR A 518 13.78 15.94 7.46
CA TYR A 518 13.58 14.85 8.41
C TYR A 518 12.11 14.47 8.50
N ARG A 519 11.73 13.33 7.92
CA ARG A 519 10.32 12.97 7.79
C ARG A 519 10.07 11.47 7.89
N LEU A 520 8.78 11.14 8.06
CA LEU A 520 8.30 9.78 8.12
C LEU A 520 8.11 9.23 6.70
N LEU A 521 8.76 8.12 6.39
CA LEU A 521 8.54 7.34 5.18
C LEU A 521 7.62 6.16 5.47
N ALA A 522 6.67 5.90 4.57
CA ALA A 522 5.90 4.67 4.53
C ALA A 522 6.36 3.79 3.36
N PHE A 523 6.94 2.63 3.67
CA PHE A 523 7.22 1.58 2.71
C PHE A 523 5.98 0.69 2.56
N ILE A 524 5.47 0.62 1.33
CA ILE A 524 4.36 -0.23 0.94
C ILE A 524 4.95 -1.32 0.06
N LEU A 525 5.28 -2.46 0.67
CA LEU A 525 5.92 -3.58 -0.02
C LEU A 525 4.89 -4.63 -0.46
N PRO A 526 5.07 -5.30 -1.61
CA PRO A 526 4.15 -6.34 -2.05
C PRO A 526 3.94 -7.46 -1.01
N GLN A 527 2.81 -8.15 -1.10
CA GLN A 527 2.57 -9.32 -0.27
C GLN A 527 3.42 -10.52 -0.66
N LEU A 528 3.65 -11.40 0.30
CA LEU A 528 4.37 -12.66 0.11
C LEU A 528 3.53 -13.64 -0.72
N GLN A 529 4.19 -14.37 -1.63
CA GLN A 529 3.56 -15.42 -2.42
C GLN A 529 3.38 -16.69 -1.58
N PRO A 530 2.14 -17.21 -1.47
CA PRO A 530 1.90 -18.50 -0.83
C PRO A 530 2.44 -19.66 -1.68
N GLY A 531 2.68 -20.80 -1.04
CA GLY A 531 2.84 -22.07 -1.73
C GLY A 531 1.57 -22.45 -2.51
N ARG A 532 1.70 -23.35 -3.48
CA ARG A 532 0.57 -23.77 -4.34
C ARG A 532 -0.58 -24.40 -3.53
N ASP A 533 -0.23 -25.11 -2.46
CA ASP A 533 -1.20 -25.86 -1.65
C ASP A 533 -1.59 -25.09 -0.37
N GLU A 534 -1.16 -23.83 -0.24
CA GLU A 534 -1.37 -22.99 0.93
C GLU A 534 -2.49 -21.96 0.70
N ALA A 535 -3.12 -21.52 1.79
CA ALA A 535 -4.07 -20.43 1.72
C ALA A 535 -3.38 -19.12 1.30
N LEU A 536 -4.11 -18.24 0.59
CA LEU A 536 -3.58 -16.97 0.05
C LEU A 536 -2.82 -16.12 1.08
N ASP A 537 -3.24 -16.15 2.34
CA ASP A 537 -2.68 -15.35 3.42
C ASP A 537 -1.79 -16.13 4.39
N PHE A 538 -1.50 -17.42 4.12
CA PHE A 538 -0.74 -18.29 5.03
C PHE A 538 0.66 -17.76 5.33
N VAL A 539 1.48 -17.56 4.29
CA VAL A 539 2.86 -17.07 4.41
C VAL A 539 2.89 -15.66 4.99
N GLN A 540 1.95 -14.83 4.56
CA GLN A 540 1.82 -13.44 5.04
C GLN A 540 1.53 -13.39 6.54
N ARG A 541 0.58 -14.19 7.05
CA ARG A 541 0.28 -14.29 8.48
C ARG A 541 1.45 -14.84 9.28
N ARG A 542 2.20 -15.79 8.70
CA ARG A 542 3.37 -16.38 9.34
C ARG A 542 4.49 -15.36 9.49
N PHE A 543 4.82 -14.66 8.40
CA PHE A 543 5.80 -13.59 8.38
C PHE A 543 5.44 -12.48 9.36
N SER A 544 4.20 -11.99 9.32
CA SER A 544 3.79 -10.85 10.16
C SER A 544 3.83 -11.15 11.66
N ARG A 545 3.66 -12.42 12.05
CA ARG A 545 3.79 -12.87 13.45
C ARG A 545 5.23 -13.11 13.89
N SER A 546 6.15 -13.31 12.95
CA SER A 546 7.54 -13.63 13.25
C SER A 546 8.37 -12.37 13.42
N ARG A 547 8.75 -12.05 14.68
CA ARG A 547 9.63 -10.91 14.97
C ARG A 547 10.97 -11.06 14.25
N LEU A 548 11.52 -12.28 14.24
CA LEU A 548 12.78 -12.61 13.57
C LEU A 548 12.71 -12.28 12.07
N ALA A 549 11.66 -12.72 11.38
CA ALA A 549 11.49 -12.43 9.96
C ALA A 549 11.35 -10.91 9.70
N ALA A 550 10.54 -10.23 10.51
CA ALA A 550 10.40 -8.78 10.44
C ALA A 550 11.74 -8.04 10.62
N PHE A 551 12.55 -8.43 11.61
CA PHE A 551 13.86 -7.79 11.83
C PHE A 551 14.82 -7.98 10.66
N THR A 552 14.81 -9.13 9.99
CA THR A 552 15.66 -9.33 8.80
C THR A 552 15.24 -8.46 7.62
N LEU A 553 13.93 -8.21 7.44
CA LEU A 553 13.44 -7.25 6.46
C LEU A 553 13.84 -5.81 6.85
N LEU A 554 13.70 -5.44 8.12
CA LEU A 554 14.11 -4.13 8.61
C LEU A 554 15.62 -3.90 8.51
N ALA A 555 16.44 -4.94 8.67
CA ALA A 555 17.89 -4.90 8.46
C ALA A 555 18.23 -4.50 7.02
N LEU A 556 17.56 -5.14 6.04
CA LEU A 556 17.72 -4.82 4.63
C LEU A 556 17.30 -3.37 4.35
N LEU A 557 16.13 -2.94 4.84
CA LEU A 557 15.66 -1.57 4.64
C LEU A 557 16.60 -0.54 5.27
N ARG A 558 17.10 -0.78 6.49
CA ARG A 558 18.10 0.08 7.15
C ARG A 558 19.36 0.22 6.32
N LYS A 559 19.86 -0.87 5.75
CA LYS A 559 21.02 -0.87 4.86
C LYS A 559 20.77 -0.08 3.57
N LEU A 560 19.57 -0.22 3.01
CA LEU A 560 19.14 0.47 1.78
C LEU A 560 18.99 1.98 1.96
N CYS A 561 18.35 2.39 3.05
CA CYS A 561 18.12 3.80 3.34
C CYS A 561 19.42 4.54 3.63
N GLY A 562 20.40 3.88 4.26
CA GLY A 562 21.71 4.46 4.57
C GLY A 562 21.68 5.65 5.54
N CYS A 563 20.52 5.92 6.14
CA CYS A 563 20.28 7.04 7.05
C CYS A 563 19.99 6.53 8.48
N ASP A 564 19.97 7.46 9.41
CA ASP A 564 19.64 7.22 10.80
C ASP A 564 18.13 7.20 11.04
N GLY A 565 17.72 6.57 12.15
CA GLY A 565 16.35 6.66 12.63
C GLY A 565 15.66 5.30 12.86
N PRO A 566 14.54 5.32 13.62
CA PRO A 566 13.80 4.12 13.95
C PRO A 566 13.01 3.55 12.77
N TYR A 567 12.72 2.25 12.85
CA TYR A 567 11.84 1.53 11.94
C TYR A 567 10.67 0.90 12.69
N TYR A 568 9.49 0.87 12.08
CA TYR A 568 8.25 0.40 12.69
C TYR A 568 7.58 -0.62 11.77
N PHE A 569 7.33 -1.82 12.29
CA PHE A 569 6.53 -2.86 11.66
C PHE A 569 5.41 -3.28 12.59
N GLN A 570 4.16 -3.23 12.11
CA GLN A 570 2.96 -3.44 12.93
C GLN A 570 2.97 -2.63 14.24
N SER A 571 3.56 -1.44 14.19
CA SER A 571 3.70 -0.51 15.30
C SER A 571 3.38 0.89 14.80
N VAL A 572 2.82 1.72 15.66
CA VAL A 572 2.51 3.12 15.34
C VAL A 572 3.74 3.96 15.68
N PRO A 573 4.37 4.66 14.70
CA PRO A 573 5.36 5.69 14.97
C PRO A 573 4.80 6.73 15.92
N THR A 574 5.58 7.13 16.92
CA THR A 574 5.17 8.15 17.89
C THR A 574 6.32 9.09 18.19
N LEU A 575 6.03 10.40 18.22
CA LEU A 575 6.95 11.44 18.63
C LEU A 575 7.01 11.63 20.15
N ALA A 576 6.70 10.61 20.95
CA ALA A 576 6.79 10.67 22.41
C ALA A 576 8.19 10.26 22.93
N PRO A 577 8.61 10.76 24.11
CA PRO A 577 9.84 10.29 24.77
C PRO A 577 9.85 8.76 24.91
N GLY A 578 10.93 8.12 24.43
CA GLY A 578 11.07 6.66 24.43
C GLY A 578 10.45 5.93 23.22
N GLY A 579 9.72 6.64 22.35
CA GLY A 579 9.21 6.12 21.07
C GLY A 579 10.07 6.46 19.84
N PHE A 580 11.14 7.23 20.06
CA PHE A 580 12.00 7.75 19.02
C PHE A 580 13.49 7.58 19.41
N ASP A 581 14.08 6.48 18.94
CA ASP A 581 15.51 6.18 19.09
C ASP A 581 16.06 5.74 17.72
N ALA A 582 17.09 6.44 17.24
CA ALA A 582 17.67 6.24 15.92
C ALA A 582 18.28 4.85 15.69
N ASN A 583 18.57 4.10 16.75
CA ASN A 583 19.09 2.74 16.68
C ASN A 583 18.09 1.70 17.18
N THR A 584 16.80 1.86 16.87
CA THR A 584 15.75 0.95 17.35
C THR A 584 14.82 0.46 16.25
N PHE A 585 14.47 -0.82 16.34
CA PHE A 585 13.38 -1.45 15.60
C PHE A 585 12.18 -1.66 16.52
N TYR A 586 11.02 -1.14 16.12
CA TYR A 586 9.75 -1.31 16.79
C TYR A 586 8.90 -2.33 16.03
N VAL A 587 8.79 -3.54 16.58
CA VAL A 587 8.02 -4.63 15.97
C VAL A 587 6.94 -5.08 16.94
N GLN A 588 5.68 -4.97 16.52
CA GLN A 588 4.49 -5.30 17.33
C GLN A 588 4.49 -4.57 18.70
N GLY A 589 4.84 -3.28 18.69
CA GLY A 589 4.91 -2.42 19.89
C GLY A 589 6.10 -2.68 20.80
N LYS A 590 7.03 -3.58 20.44
CA LYS A 590 8.25 -3.85 21.21
C LYS A 590 9.46 -3.21 20.56
N ALA A 591 10.22 -2.45 21.34
CA ALA A 591 11.50 -1.87 20.94
C ALA A 591 12.64 -2.87 21.11
N GLU A 592 13.50 -2.99 20.11
CA GLU A 592 14.76 -3.73 20.15
C GLU A 592 15.88 -2.88 19.54
N ASN A 593 17.09 -2.95 20.11
CA ASN A 593 18.23 -2.28 19.51
C ASN A 593 18.51 -2.86 18.11
N ALA A 594 18.59 -2.00 17.10
CA ALA A 594 18.66 -2.45 15.71
C ALA A 594 19.96 -3.21 15.42
N ASP A 595 21.11 -2.71 15.88
CA ASP A 595 22.40 -3.38 15.64
C ASP A 595 22.48 -4.75 16.33
N GLU A 596 21.95 -4.86 17.56
CA GLU A 596 21.88 -6.12 18.28
C GLU A 596 20.94 -7.12 17.60
N ALA A 597 19.74 -6.66 17.22
CA ALA A 597 18.76 -7.47 16.48
C ALA A 597 19.34 -7.96 15.16
N ILE A 598 20.03 -7.10 14.39
CA ILE A 598 20.68 -7.47 13.13
C ILE A 598 21.72 -8.55 13.40
N ARG A 599 22.63 -8.37 14.36
CA ARG A 599 23.68 -9.36 14.65
C ARG A 599 23.09 -10.72 15.05
N HIS A 600 22.13 -10.72 15.96
CA HIS A 600 21.58 -11.95 16.53
C HIS A 600 20.67 -12.69 15.55
N PHE A 601 19.68 -12.00 14.98
CA PHE A 601 18.65 -12.63 14.15
C PHE A 601 19.14 -12.98 12.75
N SER A 602 20.07 -12.21 12.18
CA SER A 602 20.59 -12.51 10.84
C SER A 602 21.40 -13.80 10.84
N ALA A 603 22.13 -14.13 11.90
CA ALA A 603 22.83 -15.41 12.02
C ALA A 603 21.87 -16.60 11.98
N ILE A 604 20.83 -16.56 12.81
CA ILE A 604 19.80 -17.62 12.90
C ILE A 604 19.06 -17.76 11.57
N ALA A 605 18.60 -16.64 10.99
CA ALA A 605 17.88 -16.62 9.71
C ALA A 605 18.74 -17.12 8.54
N ASN A 606 20.01 -16.75 8.49
CA ASN A 606 20.94 -17.21 7.46
C ASN A 606 21.19 -18.71 7.51
N PHE A 607 21.31 -19.28 8.71
CA PHE A 607 21.41 -20.72 8.83
C PHE A 607 20.11 -21.39 8.36
N ALA A 608 18.97 -20.91 8.85
CA ALA A 608 17.68 -21.50 8.52
C ALA A 608 17.41 -21.52 7.00
N ARG A 609 17.61 -20.38 6.31
CA ARG A 609 17.36 -20.29 4.86
C ARG A 609 18.27 -21.21 4.03
N ARG A 610 19.50 -21.48 4.50
CA ARG A 610 20.49 -22.33 3.77
C ARG A 610 20.27 -23.82 3.99
N VAL A 611 19.70 -24.21 5.13
CA VAL A 611 19.55 -25.63 5.50
C VAL A 611 18.16 -26.18 5.19
N VAL A 612 17.13 -25.32 5.12
CA VAL A 612 15.78 -25.75 4.74
C VAL A 612 15.77 -26.24 3.29
N LYS A 613 15.18 -27.43 3.11
CA LYS A 613 14.98 -28.04 1.81
C LYS A 613 13.63 -27.66 1.25
N ARG A 614 13.58 -27.35 -0.05
CA ARG A 614 12.33 -27.10 -0.77
C ARG A 614 11.42 -28.32 -0.71
N GLN A 615 10.19 -28.11 -0.24
CA GLN A 615 9.10 -29.09 -0.32
C GLN A 615 8.16 -28.70 -1.46
N GLU A 616 7.69 -29.68 -2.22
CA GLU A 616 6.70 -29.41 -3.28
C GLU A 616 5.38 -28.94 -2.65
N GLY A 617 4.75 -27.92 -3.23
CA GLY A 617 3.48 -27.37 -2.75
C GLY A 617 3.59 -26.30 -1.64
N HIS A 618 4.70 -26.27 -0.90
CA HIS A 618 4.91 -25.39 0.27
C HIS A 618 5.76 -24.16 -0.01
N SER A 619 5.61 -23.13 0.83
CA SER A 619 6.44 -21.93 0.79
C SER A 619 7.77 -22.15 1.53
N LEU A 620 8.88 -22.04 0.79
CA LEU A 620 10.24 -22.09 1.35
C LEU A 620 10.45 -21.02 2.44
N LEU A 621 9.82 -19.84 2.27
CA LEU A 621 9.85 -18.76 3.25
C LEU A 621 9.21 -19.18 4.58
N ALA A 622 8.03 -19.78 4.53
CA ALA A 622 7.33 -20.23 5.73
C ALA A 622 8.13 -21.30 6.48
N ASP A 623 8.77 -22.22 5.75
CA ASP A 623 9.57 -23.30 6.31
C ASP A 623 10.83 -22.77 7.02
N TRP A 624 11.56 -21.82 6.42
CA TRP A 624 12.74 -21.25 7.11
C TRP A 624 12.37 -20.34 8.26
N ILE A 625 11.24 -19.61 8.21
CA ILE A 625 10.73 -18.87 9.37
C ILE A 625 10.45 -19.83 10.53
N LEU A 626 9.82 -20.98 10.26
CA LEU A 626 9.55 -22.01 11.27
C LEU A 626 10.84 -22.55 11.88
N LEU A 627 11.84 -22.86 11.06
CA LEU A 627 13.12 -23.35 11.58
C LEU A 627 13.84 -22.27 12.39
N ALA A 628 13.85 -21.03 11.92
CA ALA A 628 14.49 -19.92 12.61
C ALA A 628 13.86 -19.65 13.98
N GLU A 629 12.54 -19.71 14.10
CA GLU A 629 11.85 -19.58 15.40
C GLU A 629 12.20 -20.72 16.36
N ARG A 630 12.24 -21.97 15.87
CA ARG A 630 12.66 -23.11 16.70
C ARG A 630 14.10 -22.98 17.17
N LEU A 631 15.00 -22.53 16.29
CA LEU A 631 16.39 -22.24 16.65
C LEU A 631 16.53 -21.09 17.64
N GLN A 632 15.62 -20.10 17.61
CA GLN A 632 15.60 -19.04 18.60
C GLN A 632 15.14 -19.55 19.97
N GLU A 633 14.15 -20.45 20.00
CA GLU A 633 13.59 -21.01 21.25
C GLU A 633 14.49 -22.08 21.88
N ASP A 634 15.03 -22.99 21.08
CA ASP A 634 15.97 -24.05 21.49
C ASP A 634 17.09 -24.20 20.46
N PRO A 635 18.15 -23.36 20.54
CA PRO A 635 19.24 -23.37 19.56
C PRO A 635 19.94 -24.72 19.48
N LEU A 636 20.27 -25.35 20.62
CA LEU A 636 21.07 -26.58 20.65
C LEU A 636 20.25 -27.82 20.29
N GLY A 637 19.02 -27.94 20.80
CA GLY A 637 18.15 -29.06 20.49
C GLY A 637 17.74 -29.06 19.03
N THR A 638 17.25 -27.92 18.52
CA THR A 638 16.86 -27.77 17.11
C THR A 638 18.05 -28.00 16.18
N PHE A 639 19.22 -27.44 16.50
CA PHE A 639 20.43 -27.69 15.71
C PHE A 639 20.83 -29.17 15.68
N SER A 640 20.75 -29.86 16.83
CA SER A 640 20.99 -31.31 16.90
C SER A 640 19.99 -32.10 16.08
N GLU A 641 18.71 -31.71 16.05
CA GLU A 641 17.68 -32.36 15.22
C GLU A 641 17.99 -32.18 13.73
N VAL A 642 18.24 -30.94 13.30
CA VAL A 642 18.58 -30.62 11.92
C VAL A 642 19.82 -31.38 11.46
N LEU A 643 20.86 -31.46 12.30
CA LEU A 643 22.06 -32.24 12.00
C LEU A 643 21.78 -33.74 11.85
N ARG A 644 20.89 -34.31 12.69
CA ARG A 644 20.53 -35.74 12.63
C ARG A 644 19.72 -36.07 11.39
N ASP A 645 18.89 -35.14 10.94
CA ASP A 645 18.02 -35.29 9.77
C ASP A 645 18.71 -34.87 8.46
N SER A 646 19.93 -34.33 8.56
CA SER A 646 20.73 -33.92 7.41
C SER A 646 21.56 -35.08 6.87
N PRO A 647 21.41 -35.44 5.58
CA PRO A 647 22.18 -36.53 4.98
C PRO A 647 23.68 -36.25 5.15
N LEU A 648 24.45 -37.24 5.59
CA LEU A 648 25.90 -37.09 5.72
C LEU A 648 26.60 -37.34 4.39
N ARG A 649 25.94 -38.04 3.45
CA ARG A 649 26.40 -38.34 2.09
C ARG A 649 25.28 -38.12 1.06
N VAL A 650 25.67 -37.84 -0.18
CA VAL A 650 24.74 -37.74 -1.32
C VAL A 650 24.04 -39.09 -1.52
N GLY A 651 22.72 -39.13 -1.35
CA GLY A 651 21.89 -40.34 -1.51
C GLY A 651 21.45 -41.03 -0.21
N ASP A 652 21.82 -40.51 0.96
CA ASP A 652 21.33 -41.05 2.25
C ASP A 652 19.83 -40.71 2.45
N ASP A 653 18.98 -41.73 2.54
CA ASP A 653 17.61 -41.60 3.07
C ASP A 653 17.61 -41.89 4.58
N LEU A 654 17.69 -40.83 5.38
CA LEU A 654 17.81 -40.93 6.84
C LEU A 654 16.50 -41.33 7.53
N ARG A 655 15.36 -41.38 6.82
CA ARG A 655 14.08 -41.82 7.39
C ARG A 655 14.11 -43.31 7.81
N GLU A 656 15.04 -44.10 7.29
CA GLU A 656 15.24 -45.51 7.67
C GLU A 656 16.42 -45.74 8.64
N ALA A 657 17.18 -44.70 9.02
CA ALA A 657 18.45 -44.84 9.71
C ALA A 657 18.33 -44.92 11.24
N ARG A 658 17.67 -45.97 11.76
CA ARG A 658 17.93 -46.40 13.15
C ARG A 658 19.28 -47.14 13.20
N TYR A 659 20.33 -46.41 13.57
CA TYR A 659 21.64 -46.96 13.95
C TYR A 659 22.26 -47.96 12.94
N ARG A 660 22.73 -47.49 11.79
CA ARG A 660 23.84 -48.19 11.10
C ARG A 660 25.16 -47.55 11.49
N ARG A 661 26.11 -48.37 11.97
CA ARG A 661 27.52 -47.98 12.08
C ARG A 661 27.95 -47.42 10.72
N LEU A 662 28.54 -46.22 10.73
CA LEU A 662 29.27 -45.69 9.58
C LEU A 662 30.13 -46.82 8.99
N SER A 663 29.89 -47.19 7.74
CA SER A 663 30.75 -48.18 7.09
C SER A 663 32.15 -47.59 6.98
N ASN A 664 33.16 -48.35 7.42
CA ASN A 664 34.57 -47.93 7.36
C ASN A 664 35.11 -47.81 5.93
N GLU A 665 34.33 -48.19 4.92
CA GLU A 665 34.68 -48.02 3.52
C GLU A 665 34.29 -46.62 3.03
N PHE A 666 35.30 -45.77 2.87
CA PHE A 666 35.22 -44.56 2.05
C PHE A 666 35.04 -44.98 0.58
N ALA A 667 33.82 -44.90 0.06
CA ALA A 667 33.59 -45.00 -1.38
C ALA A 667 34.16 -43.74 -2.06
N LYS A 668 35.24 -43.89 -2.82
CA LYS A 668 35.81 -42.83 -3.66
C LYS A 668 34.72 -42.29 -4.60
N GLY A 669 34.35 -41.02 -4.44
CA GLY A 669 33.39 -40.33 -5.30
C GLY A 669 32.07 -39.91 -4.63
N MET A 670 31.78 -40.35 -3.40
CA MET A 670 30.66 -39.80 -2.62
C MET A 670 31.13 -38.58 -1.83
N GLY A 671 30.73 -37.39 -2.27
CA GLY A 671 31.00 -36.15 -1.55
C GLY A 671 30.39 -36.15 -0.15
N VAL A 672 31.15 -35.65 0.82
CA VAL A 672 30.63 -35.28 2.15
C VAL A 672 29.81 -34.01 1.96
N ILE A 673 28.65 -33.90 2.63
CA ILE A 673 27.90 -32.63 2.62
C ILE A 673 28.73 -31.55 3.30
N ASP A 674 28.77 -30.36 2.69
CA ASP A 674 29.48 -29.21 3.21
C ASP A 674 28.94 -28.79 4.59
N GLY A 675 29.73 -29.03 5.65
CA GLY A 675 29.40 -28.70 7.04
C GLY A 675 29.66 -27.23 7.41
N THR A 676 30.09 -26.40 6.46
CA THR A 676 30.53 -25.01 6.70
C THR A 676 29.45 -24.17 7.38
N GLU A 677 28.19 -24.30 6.99
CA GLU A 677 27.09 -23.51 7.57
C GLU A 677 26.79 -23.91 9.02
N TYR A 678 27.00 -25.18 9.37
CA TYR A 678 26.87 -25.67 10.74
C TYR A 678 28.00 -25.15 11.63
N LEU A 679 29.23 -25.12 11.13
CA LEU A 679 30.39 -24.57 11.85
C LEU A 679 30.25 -23.06 12.06
N LYS A 680 29.84 -22.31 11.03
CA LYS A 680 29.59 -20.86 11.13
C LYS A 680 28.56 -20.53 12.20
N LEU A 681 27.43 -21.26 12.24
CA LEU A 681 26.41 -21.02 13.27
C LEU A 681 26.96 -21.33 14.67
N ILE A 682 27.69 -22.44 14.85
CA ILE A 682 28.31 -22.77 16.16
C ILE A 682 29.28 -21.67 16.60
N GLU A 683 30.11 -21.16 15.69
CA GLU A 683 31.04 -20.07 16.00
C GLU A 683 30.33 -18.78 16.37
N GLN A 684 29.24 -18.45 15.68
CA GLN A 684 28.41 -17.27 15.98
C GLN A 684 27.66 -17.43 17.31
N LEU A 685 27.10 -18.62 17.60
CA LEU A 685 26.42 -18.91 18.87
C LEU A 685 27.38 -18.90 20.07
N LYS A 686 28.69 -19.09 19.87
CA LYS A 686 29.69 -18.94 20.94
C LYS A 686 29.99 -17.48 21.28
N GLN A 687 29.69 -16.56 20.37
CA GLN A 687 29.96 -15.12 20.50
C GLN A 687 28.73 -14.33 20.98
N LEU A 688 27.55 -14.97 20.96
CA LEU A 688 26.30 -14.52 21.57
C LEU A 688 26.26 -14.99 23.03
#